data_AF-A0A1G0Y734-F1
#
_entry.id   AF-A0A1G0Y734-F1
#
_cell.length_a   1.000
_cell.length_b   1.000
_cell.length_c   1.000
_cell.angle_alpha   90.00
_cell.angle_beta   90.00
_cell.angle_gamma   90.00
#
_symmetry.space_group_name_H-M   'P 1'
#
loop_
_entity.id
_entity.type
_entity.pdbx_description
1 polymer ?
#
loop_
_entity_poly.entity_id
_entity_poly.type
_entity_poly.pdbx_seq_one_letter_code
_entity_poly.pdbx_strand_id
1 'polypeptide(L)'
;MLAFSTSADILDDLFARNTDSQRRQAVVNARNGKYDEAAAGIKKVLAETKNAPDVLCDAVVIFKWAGRYDEALKAYDGIPKDFKIPEPVQVEMAVVYCKLGKYSESASLFEKYLQKNEKDESLVRLMVEACANSGNSEKALKYLDARSKGLKEIPEWMRKLYARAQHGKAVEAAKAGRHQESLDILKGLLKNNENDVAMMSDYILVLSWAGRKDEARNLYDEYYKERKAPAYLAKEIASMPVENKPSAIKPERAATEETSVQKTEKPEMAVEPETDRLIRDGKLNEAIDEISRKISSAGKDRELLNKSLSQIHSKAVHDARNGKYDEALVIFDRLIELNYEKPVILADKIMVLVWAEKYKDAIAVYSNYKDSYSPKANVFDAAGTAYRRTGRYAEAIDCYEKSLALNGDNPSAVKGKAFSMVGAGHAAEAQSFIRDEMKKYQKPPKWLEMLPCEAYIVEGRYDEAGNFLKTYLKNNPDDADAKRMLVETLIQEKTGIQEAMKISDELIAADPSNPDLLFLKVTLLQLSRKYIEAYDLNQKILSINKFYRPSVNAKYHILLDIKAAILADQMLKDSGDDVSYAVKKRIMGDLAAEQLSWKDYRKAIDIIDGNILTYEKYKGIPEAAEDAEQLKIRARFDRILALFQAEKMQDLIKEYENLRKEGIDTPSWLRQNVASAYLYCRQPDTALAMYRELHEELKKSGKDSYPDNYLTLQGIYACLIELEDQRAADEILEFLEKETPAFARPDGVYIENPDKMDVAVERGWWYIYNDQLSYADEYLTDLHYRAPYNTNIRTALAYVHYYRGWFRLALEEFQISATLDPKDKAAQIGMAYTLNENDEWEQARSLAAELAKTYPADLAVKKLQRSLELQEKRTLTIDSNYSNEGSFVDGSGITIRLDQPIYPDRKIYTEMLWLLTSQPKDSNQEGKRRNIFRGAIGFDWRLDRDLSIFGEASMDYHAENPGFMAGLRYKPTDHLTLTGFYNSYTLNMPPKALLFGKKGQEANISAEYRFSEDLIVNAGFSNVWVSDGNLNQTYSWKIDKGLYSSAYWKFRVALEGSTTTNTKYRDSEYYAPKYYTSIYLVPMVEHLWYRRYETSITDRMFIGIGPHWEKGFNCKSQYYLRYEQEYHLTDYFGFIVGGKAGKERYGSDSPFSWGLYSTLTWKF
;
A
#
# COMPACT_ATOMS: atom_id res chain seq x y z
N MET A 1 -16.08 -7.38 -50.94
CA MET A 1 -17.28 -7.96 -50.29
C MET A 1 -17.51 -9.36 -50.82
N LEU A 2 -17.19 -10.38 -50.03
CA LEU A 2 -17.79 -11.73 -50.07
C LEU A 2 -17.53 -12.36 -48.68
N ALA A 3 -18.53 -13.09 -48.20
CA ALA A 3 -18.80 -13.48 -46.82
C ALA A 3 -17.68 -14.22 -46.06
N PHE A 4 -17.41 -13.77 -44.83
CA PHE A 4 -16.84 -14.59 -43.74
C PHE A 4 -17.85 -14.62 -42.59
N SER A 5 -18.80 -15.55 -42.65
CA SER A 5 -19.67 -15.93 -41.54
C SER A 5 -19.21 -17.29 -41.01
N THR A 6 -18.07 -17.34 -40.32
CA THR A 6 -17.55 -18.52 -39.61
C THR A 6 -16.77 -18.16 -38.34
N SER A 7 -16.83 -16.92 -37.86
CA SER A 7 -16.01 -16.46 -36.73
C SER A 7 -16.49 -16.97 -35.37
N ALA A 8 -17.78 -17.22 -35.16
CA ALA A 8 -18.31 -17.59 -33.84
C ALA A 8 -17.86 -18.99 -33.38
N ASP A 9 -17.93 -20.00 -34.25
CA ASP A 9 -17.57 -21.38 -33.89
C ASP A 9 -16.04 -21.57 -33.77
N ILE A 10 -15.26 -20.80 -34.53
CA ILE A 10 -13.80 -20.76 -34.42
C ILE A 10 -13.36 -20.02 -33.15
N LEU A 11 -14.06 -18.93 -32.78
CA LEU A 11 -13.82 -18.20 -31.54
C LEU A 11 -14.16 -19.05 -30.32
N ASP A 12 -15.26 -19.79 -30.31
CA ASP A 12 -15.61 -20.67 -29.18
C ASP A 12 -14.61 -21.82 -29.01
N ASP A 13 -14.08 -22.40 -30.10
CA ASP A 13 -13.02 -23.43 -30.04
C ASP A 13 -11.64 -22.83 -29.67
N LEU A 14 -11.37 -21.57 -30.04
CA LEU A 14 -10.17 -20.81 -29.62
C LEU A 14 -10.25 -20.36 -28.16
N PHE A 15 -11.42 -19.94 -27.67
CA PHE A 15 -11.65 -19.59 -26.27
C PHE A 15 -11.52 -20.83 -25.39
N ALA A 16 -12.10 -21.97 -25.79
CA ALA A 16 -11.91 -23.23 -25.08
C ALA A 16 -10.43 -23.65 -25.00
N ARG A 17 -9.66 -23.48 -26.09
CA ARG A 17 -8.20 -23.73 -26.10
C ARG A 17 -7.41 -22.71 -25.28
N ASN A 18 -7.83 -21.45 -25.25
CA ASN A 18 -7.19 -20.38 -24.48
C ASN A 18 -7.39 -20.60 -22.98
N THR A 19 -8.61 -20.91 -22.55
CA THR A 19 -8.93 -21.14 -21.13
C THR A 19 -8.22 -22.38 -20.59
N ASP A 20 -8.06 -23.46 -21.38
CA ASP A 20 -7.25 -24.63 -20.98
C ASP A 20 -5.75 -24.32 -20.95
N SER A 21 -5.25 -23.49 -21.87
CA SER A 21 -3.87 -22.99 -21.86
C SER A 21 -3.59 -22.15 -20.61
N GLN A 22 -4.49 -21.23 -20.27
CA GLN A 22 -4.39 -20.39 -19.07
C GLN A 22 -4.47 -21.19 -17.78
N ARG A 23 -5.34 -22.20 -17.72
CA ARG A 23 -5.41 -23.15 -16.61
C ARG A 23 -4.08 -23.87 -16.43
N ARG A 24 -3.51 -24.42 -17.51
CA ARG A 24 -2.19 -25.08 -17.47
C ARG A 24 -1.10 -24.13 -17.03
N GLN A 25 -1.11 -22.89 -17.51
CA GLN A 25 -0.13 -21.88 -17.09
C GLN A 25 -0.25 -21.56 -15.59
N ALA A 26 -1.47 -21.44 -15.07
CA ALA A 26 -1.70 -21.22 -13.63
C ALA A 26 -1.13 -22.38 -12.80
N VAL A 27 -1.36 -23.63 -13.24
CA VAL A 27 -0.81 -24.83 -12.59
C VAL A 27 0.72 -24.88 -12.69
N VAL A 28 1.30 -24.51 -13.83
CA VAL A 28 2.78 -24.44 -14.01
C VAL A 28 3.38 -23.37 -13.11
N ASN A 29 2.77 -22.18 -13.04
CA ASN A 29 3.20 -21.11 -12.14
C ASN A 29 3.15 -21.57 -10.68
N ALA A 30 2.09 -22.29 -10.30
CA ALA A 30 1.94 -22.85 -8.97
C ALA A 30 3.06 -23.85 -8.64
N ARG A 31 3.40 -24.75 -9.59
CA ARG A 31 4.51 -25.71 -9.45
C ARG A 31 5.89 -25.05 -9.37
N ASN A 32 6.05 -23.90 -10.01
CA ASN A 32 7.29 -23.11 -10.00
C ASN A 32 7.41 -22.18 -8.78
N GLY A 33 6.50 -22.28 -7.81
CA GLY A 33 6.52 -21.44 -6.60
C GLY A 33 5.96 -20.03 -6.77
N LYS A 34 5.40 -19.70 -7.94
CA LYS A 34 4.80 -18.38 -8.24
C LYS A 34 3.33 -18.35 -7.85
N TYR A 35 3.06 -18.45 -6.55
CA TYR A 35 1.71 -18.72 -6.05
C TYR A 35 0.71 -17.58 -6.27
N ASP A 36 1.12 -16.32 -6.19
CA ASP A 36 0.22 -15.17 -6.42
C ASP A 36 -0.17 -15.02 -7.89
N GLU A 37 0.78 -15.22 -8.81
CA GLU A 37 0.52 -15.24 -10.26
C GLU A 37 -0.41 -16.41 -10.63
N ALA A 38 -0.18 -17.58 -10.03
CA ALA A 38 -1.05 -18.74 -10.21
C ALA A 38 -2.47 -18.49 -9.68
N ALA A 39 -2.60 -17.87 -8.50
CA ALA A 39 -3.89 -17.53 -7.90
C ALA A 39 -4.65 -16.47 -8.73
N ALA A 40 -3.95 -15.50 -9.31
CA ALA A 40 -4.56 -14.54 -10.24
C ALA A 40 -5.00 -15.21 -11.55
N GLY A 41 -4.15 -16.09 -12.11
CA GLY A 41 -4.45 -16.86 -13.32
C GLY A 41 -5.68 -17.76 -13.15
N ILE A 42 -5.72 -18.58 -12.10
CA ILE A 42 -6.84 -19.50 -11.87
C ILE A 42 -8.16 -18.76 -11.58
N LYS A 43 -8.11 -17.57 -10.98
CA LYS A 43 -9.30 -16.73 -10.74
C LYS A 43 -9.91 -16.20 -12.05
N LYS A 44 -9.09 -15.86 -13.05
CA LYS A 44 -9.58 -15.50 -14.40
C LYS A 44 -10.25 -16.70 -15.07
N VAL A 45 -9.59 -17.86 -15.02
CA VAL A 45 -10.14 -19.11 -15.55
C VAL A 45 -11.49 -19.45 -14.90
N LEU A 46 -11.64 -19.27 -13.58
CA LEU A 46 -12.91 -19.49 -12.88
C LEU A 46 -14.04 -18.55 -13.33
N ALA A 47 -13.71 -17.29 -13.63
CA ALA A 47 -14.69 -16.31 -14.12
C ALA A 47 -15.22 -16.69 -15.53
N GLU A 48 -14.37 -17.26 -16.37
CA GLU A 48 -14.71 -17.66 -17.75
C GLU A 48 -15.42 -19.03 -17.81
N THR A 49 -15.03 -19.97 -16.95
CA THR A 49 -15.53 -21.37 -16.98
C THR A 49 -16.82 -21.61 -16.20
N LYS A 50 -17.43 -20.58 -15.61
CA LYS A 50 -18.63 -20.69 -14.74
C LYS A 50 -18.49 -21.76 -13.66
N ASN A 51 -17.33 -21.81 -12.98
CA ASN A 51 -17.05 -22.74 -11.88
C ASN A 51 -17.06 -24.23 -12.27
N ALA A 52 -16.38 -24.59 -13.37
CA ALA A 52 -16.18 -25.99 -13.72
C ALA A 52 -15.51 -26.79 -12.56
N PRO A 53 -15.98 -28.02 -12.22
CA PRO A 53 -15.56 -28.72 -11.00
C PRO A 53 -14.07 -29.06 -10.91
N ASP A 54 -13.46 -29.33 -12.05
CA ASP A 54 -12.04 -29.64 -12.20
C ASP A 54 -11.16 -28.39 -12.05
N VAL A 55 -11.62 -27.23 -12.53
CA VAL A 55 -10.95 -25.93 -12.31
C VAL A 55 -11.06 -25.51 -10.85
N LEU A 56 -12.22 -25.73 -10.21
CA LEU A 56 -12.39 -25.48 -8.78
C LEU A 56 -11.44 -26.34 -7.93
N CYS A 57 -11.21 -27.60 -8.30
CA CYS A 57 -10.23 -28.47 -7.66
C CYS A 57 -8.80 -27.88 -7.72
N ASP A 58 -8.37 -27.41 -8.89
CA ASP A 58 -7.06 -26.77 -9.04
C ASP A 58 -6.98 -25.47 -8.24
N ALA A 59 -8.07 -24.70 -8.22
CA ALA A 59 -8.15 -23.45 -7.47
C ALA A 59 -8.00 -23.67 -5.95
N VAL A 60 -8.59 -24.73 -5.38
CA VAL A 60 -8.41 -25.08 -3.96
C VAL A 60 -6.93 -25.25 -3.62
N VAL A 61 -6.19 -26.00 -4.44
CA VAL A 61 -4.77 -26.27 -4.22
C VAL A 61 -3.94 -25.00 -4.39
N ILE A 62 -4.18 -24.25 -5.47
CA ILE A 62 -3.44 -23.01 -5.79
C ILE A 62 -3.68 -21.94 -4.72
N PHE A 63 -4.92 -21.71 -4.31
CA PHE A 63 -5.24 -20.74 -3.26
C PHE A 63 -4.63 -21.13 -1.92
N LYS A 64 -4.58 -22.43 -1.59
CA LYS A 64 -3.90 -22.92 -0.38
C LYS A 64 -2.40 -22.64 -0.44
N TRP A 65 -1.72 -22.90 -1.56
CA TRP A 65 -0.29 -22.58 -1.68
C TRP A 65 -0.01 -21.07 -1.66
N ALA A 66 -0.95 -20.24 -2.13
CA ALA A 66 -0.89 -18.79 -2.02
C ALA A 66 -1.27 -18.25 -0.62
N GLY A 67 -1.61 -19.11 0.35
CA GLY A 67 -2.04 -18.68 1.69
C GLY A 67 -3.43 -18.03 1.75
N ARG A 68 -4.23 -18.12 0.68
CA ARG A 68 -5.57 -17.52 0.54
C ARG A 68 -6.67 -18.51 0.97
N TYR A 69 -6.67 -18.88 2.24
CA TYR A 69 -7.50 -19.97 2.77
C TYR A 69 -9.01 -19.76 2.63
N ASP A 70 -9.51 -18.52 2.75
CA ASP A 70 -10.94 -18.21 2.57
C ASP A 70 -11.40 -18.40 1.12
N GLU A 71 -10.52 -18.13 0.14
CA GLU A 71 -10.81 -18.35 -1.28
C GLU A 71 -10.72 -19.82 -1.66
N ALA A 72 -9.79 -20.57 -1.04
CA ALA A 72 -9.77 -22.02 -1.15
C ALA A 72 -11.07 -22.65 -0.62
N LEU A 73 -11.57 -22.18 0.53
CA LEU A 73 -12.86 -22.64 1.08
C LEU A 73 -14.03 -22.32 0.14
N LYS A 74 -14.11 -21.10 -0.40
CA LYS A 74 -15.16 -20.72 -1.37
C LYS A 74 -15.11 -21.57 -2.65
N ALA A 75 -13.91 -21.85 -3.15
CA ALA A 75 -13.74 -22.71 -4.32
C ALA A 75 -14.20 -24.15 -4.03
N TYR A 76 -13.87 -24.68 -2.85
CA TYR A 76 -14.27 -26.01 -2.42
C TYR A 76 -15.80 -26.13 -2.23
N ASP A 77 -16.41 -25.14 -1.57
CA ASP A 77 -17.87 -25.07 -1.35
C ASP A 77 -18.66 -24.92 -2.68
N GLY A 78 -18.01 -24.38 -3.72
CA GLY A 78 -18.56 -24.26 -5.07
C GLY A 78 -18.56 -25.55 -5.88
N ILE A 79 -17.91 -26.63 -5.41
CA ILE A 79 -17.86 -27.91 -6.14
C ILE A 79 -19.22 -28.62 -6.01
N PRO A 80 -19.87 -29.04 -7.13
CA PRO A 80 -21.14 -29.75 -7.10
C PRO A 80 -21.09 -31.00 -6.22
N LYS A 81 -22.13 -31.25 -5.42
CA LYS A 81 -22.18 -32.35 -4.43
C LYS A 81 -22.11 -33.76 -5.06
N ASP A 82 -22.51 -33.87 -6.32
CA ASP A 82 -22.47 -35.08 -7.15
C ASP A 82 -21.10 -35.32 -7.82
N PHE A 83 -20.22 -34.31 -7.82
CA PHE A 83 -18.86 -34.44 -8.35
C PHE A 83 -17.94 -35.18 -7.39
N LYS A 84 -17.25 -36.21 -7.90
CA LYS A 84 -16.29 -36.99 -7.13
C LYS A 84 -14.97 -36.20 -7.00
N ILE A 85 -14.87 -35.41 -5.94
CA ILE A 85 -13.68 -34.61 -5.61
C ILE A 85 -12.45 -35.54 -5.52
N PRO A 86 -11.34 -35.25 -6.24
CA PRO A 86 -10.10 -36.02 -6.17
C PRO A 86 -9.54 -36.09 -4.74
N GLU A 87 -9.03 -37.26 -4.35
CA GLU A 87 -8.47 -37.49 -3.00
C GLU A 87 -7.38 -36.47 -2.58
N PRO A 88 -6.42 -36.06 -3.45
CA PRO A 88 -5.44 -35.04 -3.08
C PRO A 88 -6.04 -33.69 -2.70
N VAL A 89 -7.14 -33.30 -3.35
CA VAL A 89 -7.82 -32.02 -3.10
C VAL A 89 -8.56 -32.06 -1.76
N GLN A 90 -9.13 -33.22 -1.41
CA GLN A 90 -9.76 -33.43 -0.09
C GLN A 90 -8.73 -33.33 1.05
N VAL A 91 -7.53 -33.87 0.85
CA VAL A 91 -6.41 -33.77 1.80
C VAL A 91 -5.97 -32.32 1.96
N GLU A 92 -5.79 -31.61 0.85
CA GLU A 92 -5.41 -30.19 0.89
C GLU A 92 -6.49 -29.34 1.58
N MET A 93 -7.76 -29.64 1.35
CA MET A 93 -8.86 -28.98 2.04
C MET A 93 -8.88 -29.27 3.55
N ALA A 94 -8.52 -30.49 3.97
CA ALA A 94 -8.37 -30.81 5.40
C ALA A 94 -7.29 -29.93 6.06
N VAL A 95 -6.20 -29.63 5.35
CA VAL A 95 -5.17 -28.68 5.81
C VAL A 95 -5.72 -27.25 5.87
N VAL A 96 -6.48 -26.81 4.86
CA VAL A 96 -7.15 -25.49 4.86
C VAL A 96 -8.07 -25.35 6.07
N TYR A 97 -8.89 -26.36 6.37
CA TYR A 97 -9.75 -26.35 7.55
C TYR A 97 -8.97 -26.25 8.87
N CYS A 98 -7.83 -26.93 9.00
CA CYS A 98 -6.93 -26.74 10.15
C CYS A 98 -6.45 -25.29 10.28
N LYS A 99 -6.08 -24.64 9.17
CA LYS A 99 -5.62 -23.23 9.19
C LYS A 99 -6.73 -22.25 9.53
N LEU A 100 -7.97 -22.57 9.19
CA LEU A 100 -9.16 -21.78 9.52
C LEU A 100 -9.76 -22.11 10.92
N GLY A 101 -9.13 -23.00 11.69
CA GLY A 101 -9.62 -23.40 13.02
C GLY A 101 -10.84 -24.33 13.02
N LYS A 102 -11.22 -24.88 11.86
CA LYS A 102 -12.34 -25.83 11.68
C LYS A 102 -11.88 -27.28 11.86
N TYR A 103 -11.46 -27.61 13.07
CA TYR A 103 -10.75 -28.86 13.36
C TYR A 103 -11.62 -30.12 13.22
N SER A 104 -12.93 -30.04 13.44
CA SER A 104 -13.84 -31.19 13.33
C SER A 104 -14.04 -31.66 11.88
N GLU A 105 -14.18 -30.71 10.96
CA GLU A 105 -14.35 -30.93 9.53
C GLU A 105 -13.04 -31.43 8.92
N SER A 106 -11.91 -30.88 9.38
CA SER A 106 -10.58 -31.37 9.03
C SER A 106 -10.36 -32.83 9.44
N ALA A 107 -10.68 -33.17 10.69
CA ALA A 107 -10.53 -34.54 11.20
C ALA A 107 -11.39 -35.55 10.41
N SER A 108 -12.63 -35.18 10.07
CA SER A 108 -13.52 -36.01 9.25
C SER A 108 -12.96 -36.29 7.84
N LEU A 109 -12.33 -35.29 7.20
CA LEU A 109 -11.71 -35.47 5.88
C LEU A 109 -10.45 -36.34 5.95
N PHE A 110 -9.57 -36.12 6.94
CA PHE A 110 -8.40 -36.95 7.15
C PHE A 110 -8.77 -38.41 7.49
N GLU A 111 -9.85 -38.65 8.25
CA GLU A 111 -10.34 -39.99 8.60
C GLU A 111 -10.69 -40.81 7.35
N LYS A 112 -11.38 -40.21 6.38
CA LYS A 112 -11.73 -40.88 5.11
C LYS A 112 -10.49 -41.28 4.30
N TYR A 113 -9.44 -40.47 4.34
CA TYR A 113 -8.21 -40.72 3.59
C TYR A 113 -7.31 -41.77 4.28
N LEU A 114 -7.15 -41.65 5.59
CA LEU A 114 -6.29 -42.54 6.38
C LEU A 114 -6.81 -43.98 6.46
N GLN A 115 -8.11 -44.22 6.24
CA GLN A 115 -8.66 -45.58 6.08
C GLN A 115 -8.01 -46.38 4.93
N LYS A 116 -7.48 -45.70 3.90
CA LYS A 116 -6.80 -46.36 2.76
C LYS A 116 -5.27 -46.26 2.83
N ASN A 117 -4.74 -45.25 3.53
CA ASN A 117 -3.33 -44.86 3.53
C ASN A 117 -2.77 -44.68 4.96
N GLU A 118 -2.92 -45.69 5.82
CA GLU A 118 -2.56 -45.65 7.24
C GLU A 118 -1.07 -45.36 7.55
N LYS A 119 -0.18 -45.35 6.54
CA LYS A 119 1.27 -45.23 6.72
C LYS A 119 1.85 -43.82 6.49
N ASP A 120 1.06 -42.85 6.05
CA ASP A 120 1.56 -41.48 5.79
C ASP A 120 1.76 -40.69 7.10
N GLU A 121 3.01 -40.55 7.53
CA GLU A 121 3.38 -39.89 8.78
C GLU A 121 2.95 -38.42 8.84
N SER A 122 3.01 -37.71 7.72
CA SER A 122 2.69 -36.28 7.66
C SER A 122 1.20 -36.04 7.89
N LEU A 123 0.36 -36.90 7.33
CA LEU A 123 -1.10 -36.83 7.44
C LEU A 123 -1.61 -37.38 8.77
N VAL A 124 -0.99 -38.44 9.30
CA VAL A 124 -1.33 -38.95 10.64
C VAL A 124 -1.04 -37.87 11.69
N ARG A 125 0.07 -37.13 11.57
CA ARG A 125 0.36 -36.01 12.47
C ARG A 125 -0.71 -34.91 12.43
N LEU A 126 -1.10 -34.47 11.23
CA LEU A 126 -2.11 -33.42 11.04
C LEU A 126 -3.51 -33.89 11.50
N MET A 127 -3.84 -35.16 11.29
CA MET A 127 -5.06 -35.78 11.78
C MET A 127 -5.11 -35.81 13.31
N VAL A 128 -4.02 -36.22 13.96
CA VAL A 128 -3.92 -36.25 15.43
C VAL A 128 -4.05 -34.84 16.01
N GLU A 129 -3.45 -33.84 15.36
CA GLU A 129 -3.57 -32.43 15.75
C GLU A 129 -5.01 -31.91 15.59
N ALA A 130 -5.67 -32.24 14.48
CA ALA A 130 -7.08 -31.91 14.25
C ALA A 130 -8.02 -32.60 15.27
N CYS A 131 -7.79 -33.87 15.60
CA CYS A 131 -8.56 -34.60 16.61
C CYS A 131 -8.33 -34.04 18.02
N ALA A 132 -7.10 -33.68 18.36
CA ALA A 132 -6.77 -33.11 19.66
C ALA A 132 -7.42 -31.72 19.84
N ASN A 133 -7.51 -30.92 18.77
CA ASN A 133 -8.09 -29.58 18.84
C ASN A 133 -9.62 -29.55 18.67
N SER A 134 -10.24 -30.60 18.14
CA SER A 134 -11.70 -30.74 18.01
C SER A 134 -12.37 -31.38 19.23
N GLY A 135 -11.61 -31.72 20.29
CA GLY A 135 -12.16 -32.38 21.48
C GLY A 135 -12.57 -33.82 21.22
N ASN A 136 -11.78 -34.55 20.44
CA ASN A 136 -11.95 -35.98 20.18
C ASN A 136 -10.69 -36.74 20.61
N SER A 137 -10.31 -36.57 21.87
CA SER A 137 -9.02 -37.00 22.41
C SER A 137 -8.81 -38.51 22.41
N GLU A 138 -9.87 -39.31 22.58
CA GLU A 138 -9.77 -40.77 22.48
C GLU A 138 -9.40 -41.25 21.07
N LYS A 139 -9.94 -40.62 20.02
CA LYS A 139 -9.55 -40.93 18.64
C LYS A 139 -8.10 -40.57 18.39
N ALA A 140 -7.65 -39.39 18.85
CA ALA A 140 -6.26 -38.96 18.72
C ALA A 140 -5.28 -39.97 19.37
N LEU A 141 -5.61 -40.45 20.58
CA LEU A 141 -4.82 -41.47 21.29
C LEU A 141 -4.81 -42.81 20.55
N LYS A 142 -5.94 -43.27 20.02
CA LYS A 142 -6.02 -44.51 19.25
C LYS A 142 -5.08 -44.53 18.04
N TYR A 143 -4.99 -43.42 17.29
CA TYR A 143 -4.07 -43.32 16.15
C TYR A 143 -2.61 -43.22 16.58
N LEU A 144 -2.33 -42.49 17.68
CA LEU A 144 -1.01 -42.43 18.28
C LEU A 144 -0.54 -43.82 18.79
N ASP A 145 -1.43 -44.61 19.40
CA ASP A 145 -1.17 -45.96 19.92
C ASP A 145 -0.96 -46.98 18.79
N ALA A 146 -1.77 -46.89 17.73
CA ALA A 146 -1.58 -47.72 16.55
C ALA A 146 -0.21 -47.49 15.89
N ARG A 147 0.28 -46.24 15.90
CA ARG A 147 1.57 -45.88 15.31
C ARG A 147 2.77 -46.13 16.23
N SER A 148 2.59 -46.04 17.55
CA SER A 148 3.68 -46.32 18.50
C SER A 148 4.09 -47.80 18.50
N LYS A 149 3.18 -48.70 18.10
CA LYS A 149 3.47 -50.13 17.89
C LYS A 149 4.55 -50.34 16.81
N GLY A 150 5.74 -50.75 17.25
CA GLY A 150 6.87 -51.10 16.38
C GLY A 150 7.98 -50.05 16.29
N LEU A 151 7.83 -48.90 16.96
CA LEU A 151 8.89 -47.90 17.08
C LEU A 151 9.83 -48.26 18.26
N LYS A 152 11.15 -48.29 18.02
CA LYS A 152 12.17 -48.49 19.07
C LYS A 152 12.20 -47.33 20.08
N GLU A 153 11.95 -46.11 19.61
CA GLU A 153 11.81 -44.91 20.43
C GLU A 153 10.70 -44.02 19.88
N ILE A 154 9.91 -43.42 20.78
CA ILE A 154 8.82 -42.51 20.41
C ILE A 154 9.41 -41.12 20.10
N PRO A 155 9.21 -40.57 18.87
CA PRO A 155 9.69 -39.25 18.48
C PRO A 155 9.15 -38.12 19.37
N GLU A 156 9.92 -37.04 19.54
CA GLU A 156 9.56 -35.92 20.42
C GLU A 156 8.23 -35.24 20.02
N TRP A 157 7.99 -35.07 18.72
CA TRP A 157 6.71 -34.52 18.21
C TRP A 157 5.52 -35.38 18.62
N MET A 158 5.69 -36.71 18.65
CA MET A 158 4.65 -37.66 19.03
C MET A 158 4.42 -37.61 20.55
N ARG A 159 5.49 -37.46 21.36
CA ARG A 159 5.36 -37.26 22.82
C ARG A 159 4.56 -35.99 23.16
N LYS A 160 4.79 -34.88 22.45
CA LYS A 160 4.04 -33.63 22.63
C LYS A 160 2.55 -33.81 22.27
N LEU A 161 2.24 -34.53 21.20
CA LEU A 161 0.86 -34.83 20.82
C LEU A 161 0.19 -35.83 21.78
N TYR A 162 0.91 -36.83 22.29
CA TYR A 162 0.43 -37.71 23.37
C TYR A 162 0.05 -36.90 24.61
N ALA A 163 0.93 -35.99 25.06
CA ALA A 163 0.66 -35.15 26.22
C ALA A 163 -0.60 -34.28 26.01
N ARG A 164 -0.73 -33.66 24.82
CA ARG A 164 -1.90 -32.84 24.47
C ARG A 164 -3.19 -33.64 24.36
N ALA A 165 -3.14 -34.82 23.74
CA ALA A 165 -4.30 -35.70 23.60
C ALA A 165 -4.73 -36.29 24.96
N GLN A 166 -3.78 -36.66 25.82
CA GLN A 166 -4.07 -37.08 27.19
C GLN A 166 -4.64 -35.93 28.03
N HIS A 167 -4.14 -34.70 27.86
CA HIS A 167 -4.68 -33.51 28.52
C HIS A 167 -6.15 -33.28 28.11
N GLY A 168 -6.47 -33.36 26.82
CA GLY A 168 -7.85 -33.28 26.34
C GLY A 168 -8.74 -34.41 26.86
N LYS A 169 -8.24 -35.65 26.94
CA LYS A 169 -8.96 -36.79 27.54
C LYS A 169 -9.28 -36.54 29.02
N ALA A 170 -8.35 -35.94 29.76
CA ALA A 170 -8.58 -35.52 31.14
C ALA A 170 -9.72 -34.49 31.22
N VAL A 171 -9.68 -33.44 30.40
CA VAL A 171 -10.74 -32.41 30.36
C VAL A 171 -12.10 -33.02 29.97
N GLU A 172 -12.14 -33.95 29.02
CA GLU A 172 -13.36 -34.69 28.64
C GLU A 172 -13.89 -35.56 29.79
N ALA A 173 -13.01 -36.29 30.48
CA ALA A 173 -13.37 -37.09 31.66
C ALA A 173 -13.91 -36.21 32.79
N ALA A 174 -13.30 -35.05 33.03
CA ALA A 174 -13.76 -34.06 34.00
C ALA A 174 -15.16 -33.53 33.67
N LYS A 175 -15.42 -33.17 32.41
CA LYS A 175 -16.75 -32.73 31.94
C LYS A 175 -17.81 -33.83 32.05
N ALA A 176 -17.41 -35.09 31.89
CA ALA A 176 -18.29 -36.25 32.05
C ALA A 176 -18.50 -36.68 33.52
N GLY A 177 -17.98 -35.93 34.51
CA GLY A 177 -18.11 -36.23 35.94
C GLY A 177 -17.15 -37.31 36.45
N ARG A 178 -16.24 -37.82 35.62
CA ARG A 178 -15.23 -38.84 35.99
C ARG A 178 -13.97 -38.16 36.54
N HIS A 179 -14.12 -37.45 37.65
CA HIS A 179 -13.07 -36.57 38.17
C HIS A 179 -11.80 -37.30 38.60
N GLN A 180 -11.89 -38.50 39.19
CA GLN A 180 -10.72 -39.27 39.62
C GLN A 180 -9.84 -39.72 38.42
N GLU A 181 -10.47 -40.17 37.33
CA GLU A 181 -9.77 -40.53 36.09
C GLU A 181 -9.03 -39.31 35.50
N SER A 182 -9.69 -38.14 35.50
CA SER A 182 -9.06 -36.89 35.05
C SER A 182 -7.88 -36.48 35.94
N LEU A 183 -7.99 -36.61 37.27
CA LEU A 183 -6.91 -36.26 38.20
C LEU A 183 -5.69 -37.17 38.02
N ASP A 184 -5.90 -38.47 37.84
CA ASP A 184 -4.81 -39.43 37.65
C ASP A 184 -4.04 -39.16 36.35
N ILE A 185 -4.75 -38.82 35.26
CA ILE A 185 -4.15 -38.44 33.98
C ILE A 185 -3.35 -37.12 34.10
N LEU A 186 -3.96 -36.07 34.66
CA LEU A 186 -3.33 -34.75 34.81
C LEU A 186 -2.10 -34.80 35.73
N LYS A 187 -2.17 -35.55 36.83
CA LYS A 187 -1.04 -35.76 37.74
C LYS A 187 0.12 -36.47 37.05
N GLY A 188 -0.17 -37.45 36.19
CA GLY A 188 0.84 -38.13 35.37
C GLY A 188 1.51 -37.20 34.37
N LEU A 189 0.75 -36.32 33.73
CA LEU A 189 1.25 -35.33 32.77
C LEU A 189 2.12 -34.25 33.42
N LEU A 190 1.72 -33.78 34.61
CA LEU A 190 2.42 -32.73 35.34
C LEU A 190 3.79 -33.18 35.85
N LYS A 191 4.00 -34.47 36.14
CA LYS A 191 5.30 -35.01 36.60
C LYS A 191 6.47 -34.73 35.65
N ASN A 192 6.19 -34.56 34.35
CA ASN A 192 7.18 -34.25 33.34
C ASN A 192 6.99 -32.84 32.71
N ASN A 193 5.97 -32.08 33.14
CA ASN A 193 5.60 -30.76 32.60
C ASN A 193 5.14 -29.80 33.71
N GLU A 194 5.86 -29.72 34.83
CA GLU A 194 5.45 -28.97 36.04
C GLU A 194 5.21 -27.46 35.77
N ASN A 195 5.80 -26.90 34.71
CA ASN A 195 5.63 -25.51 34.32
C ASN A 195 4.51 -25.24 33.29
N ASP A 196 3.75 -26.26 32.87
CA ASP A 196 2.62 -26.05 31.95
C ASP A 196 1.41 -25.46 32.70
N VAL A 197 1.24 -24.14 32.56
CA VAL A 197 0.21 -23.36 33.23
C VAL A 197 -1.20 -23.86 32.90
N ALA A 198 -1.45 -24.36 31.69
CA ALA A 198 -2.78 -24.84 31.30
C ALA A 198 -3.11 -26.17 32.00
N MET A 199 -2.17 -27.12 32.01
CA MET A 199 -2.36 -28.41 32.68
C MET A 199 -2.50 -28.25 34.19
N MET A 200 -1.73 -27.32 34.78
CA MET A 200 -1.82 -27.03 36.21
C MET A 200 -3.15 -26.38 36.56
N SER A 201 -3.63 -25.46 35.71
CA SER A 201 -4.95 -24.82 35.87
C SER A 201 -6.07 -25.84 35.85
N ASP A 202 -6.06 -26.73 34.85
CA ASP A 202 -7.09 -27.75 34.70
C ASP A 202 -7.01 -28.79 35.83
N TYR A 203 -5.82 -29.12 36.34
CA TYR A 203 -5.69 -30.00 37.52
C TYR A 203 -6.30 -29.37 38.78
N ILE A 204 -6.02 -28.09 39.04
CA ILE A 204 -6.61 -27.36 40.16
C ILE A 204 -8.14 -27.27 39.99
N LEU A 205 -8.62 -27.01 38.77
CA LEU A 205 -10.05 -26.96 38.47
C LEU A 205 -10.73 -28.32 38.71
N VAL A 206 -10.11 -29.42 38.29
CA VAL A 206 -10.67 -30.75 38.48
C VAL A 206 -10.62 -31.18 39.95
N LEU A 207 -9.62 -30.74 40.72
CA LEU A 207 -9.60 -30.94 42.18
C LEU A 207 -10.80 -30.25 42.85
N SER A 208 -11.22 -29.07 42.37
CA SER A 208 -12.48 -28.42 42.77
C SER A 208 -13.66 -29.34 42.55
N TRP A 209 -13.85 -29.79 41.31
CA TRP A 209 -15.01 -30.56 40.88
C TRP A 209 -15.07 -31.94 41.55
N ALA A 210 -13.91 -32.52 41.88
CA ALA A 210 -13.79 -33.74 42.68
C ALA A 210 -14.15 -33.58 44.17
N GLY A 211 -14.45 -32.36 44.63
CA GLY A 211 -14.75 -32.06 46.03
C GLY A 211 -13.53 -31.89 46.93
N ARG A 212 -12.31 -31.89 46.38
CA ARG A 212 -11.03 -31.71 47.10
C ARG A 212 -10.65 -30.21 47.14
N LYS A 213 -11.58 -29.40 47.62
CA LYS A 213 -11.53 -27.92 47.53
C LYS A 213 -10.33 -27.31 48.27
N ASP A 214 -9.96 -27.84 49.43
CA ASP A 214 -8.81 -27.36 50.22
C ASP A 214 -7.48 -27.58 49.47
N GLU A 215 -7.35 -28.75 48.83
CA GLU A 215 -6.16 -29.06 48.03
C GLU A 215 -6.09 -28.18 46.78
N ALA A 216 -7.22 -27.95 46.12
CA ALA A 216 -7.30 -27.05 44.97
C ALA A 216 -6.86 -25.62 45.34
N ARG A 217 -7.34 -25.10 46.48
CA ARG A 217 -7.04 -23.74 46.93
C ARG A 217 -5.58 -23.56 47.34
N ASN A 218 -5.04 -24.50 48.12
CA ASN A 218 -3.63 -24.46 48.51
C ASN A 218 -2.70 -24.52 47.29
N LEU A 219 -3.00 -25.41 46.34
CA LEU A 219 -2.20 -25.57 45.12
C LEU A 219 -2.33 -24.35 44.19
N TYR A 220 -3.51 -23.72 44.14
CA TYR A 220 -3.73 -22.46 43.44
C TYR A 220 -2.89 -21.32 44.03
N ASP A 221 -2.96 -21.12 45.35
CA ASP A 221 -2.25 -20.06 46.05
C ASP A 221 -0.72 -20.24 45.95
N GLU A 222 -0.24 -21.49 45.99
CA GLU A 222 1.18 -21.81 45.82
C GLU A 222 1.64 -21.57 44.38
N TYR A 223 0.93 -22.10 43.38
CA TYR A 223 1.36 -22.05 41.97
C TYR A 223 1.19 -20.67 41.34
N TYR A 224 0.16 -19.91 41.74
CA TYR A 224 -0.12 -18.57 41.20
C TYR A 224 0.36 -17.43 42.09
N LYS A 225 1.14 -17.71 43.15
CA LYS A 225 1.73 -16.68 44.03
C LYS A 225 2.47 -15.57 43.28
N GLU A 226 3.18 -15.94 42.21
CA GLU A 226 3.98 -15.03 41.36
C GLU A 226 3.55 -15.08 39.88
N ARG A 227 2.40 -15.70 39.57
CA ARG A 227 1.91 -15.91 38.20
C ARG A 227 0.45 -15.45 38.09
N LYS A 228 0.03 -15.01 36.90
CA LYS A 228 -1.37 -14.61 36.68
C LYS A 228 -2.23 -15.85 36.34
N ALA A 229 -3.27 -16.11 37.15
CA ALA A 229 -4.20 -17.22 36.91
C ALA A 229 -5.17 -16.95 35.74
N PRO A 230 -5.60 -17.99 35.00
CA PRO A 230 -6.66 -17.85 34.01
C PRO A 230 -8.00 -17.47 34.65
N ALA A 231 -8.78 -16.62 33.98
CA ALA A 231 -10.02 -16.05 34.52
C ALA A 231 -11.08 -17.11 34.92
N TYR A 232 -11.16 -18.23 34.21
CA TYR A 232 -12.10 -19.31 34.53
C TYR A 232 -11.74 -19.99 35.87
N LEU A 233 -10.45 -20.17 36.15
CA LEU A 233 -9.96 -20.81 37.36
C LEU A 233 -10.06 -19.88 38.56
N ALA A 234 -9.67 -18.61 38.38
CA ALA A 234 -9.81 -17.58 39.42
C ALA A 234 -11.28 -17.43 39.87
N LYS A 235 -12.23 -17.52 38.93
CA LYS A 235 -13.67 -17.48 39.22
C LYS A 235 -14.14 -18.71 40.01
N GLU A 236 -13.68 -19.91 39.64
CA GLU A 236 -14.02 -21.15 40.37
C GLU A 236 -13.47 -21.11 41.81
N ILE A 237 -12.20 -20.75 41.99
CA ILE A 237 -11.54 -20.67 43.30
C ILE A 237 -12.18 -19.58 44.18
N ALA A 238 -12.54 -18.43 43.59
CA ALA A 238 -13.26 -17.37 44.29
C ALA A 238 -14.66 -17.80 44.77
N SER A 239 -15.27 -18.81 44.14
CA SER A 239 -16.59 -19.33 44.52
C SER A 239 -16.57 -20.39 45.63
N MET A 240 -15.39 -20.80 46.12
CA MET A 240 -15.28 -21.80 47.18
C MET A 240 -15.29 -21.19 48.59
N PRO A 241 -16.06 -21.75 49.54
CA PRO A 241 -15.98 -21.37 50.95
C PRO A 241 -14.63 -21.81 51.56
N VAL A 242 -14.04 -20.96 52.41
CA VAL A 242 -12.82 -21.28 53.17
C VAL A 242 -13.24 -22.07 54.42
N GLU A 243 -12.97 -23.38 54.47
CA GLU A 243 -13.10 -24.14 55.72
C GLU A 243 -11.83 -23.96 56.57
N ASN A 244 -11.92 -23.10 57.59
CA ASN A 244 -10.89 -23.01 58.63
C ASN A 244 -10.89 -24.32 59.44
N LYS A 245 -9.92 -25.21 59.19
CA LYS A 245 -9.52 -26.20 60.21
C LYS A 245 -8.39 -25.64 61.09
N PRO A 246 -8.57 -25.63 62.43
CA PRO A 246 -7.53 -25.19 63.35
C PRO A 246 -6.38 -26.19 63.41
N SER A 247 -5.14 -25.71 63.31
CA SER A 247 -3.95 -26.52 63.62
C SER A 247 -3.89 -26.78 65.13
N ALA A 248 -4.08 -28.03 65.53
CA ALA A 248 -3.79 -28.50 66.89
C ALA A 248 -2.45 -29.23 66.91
N ILE A 249 -1.43 -28.58 67.46
CA ILE A 249 -0.41 -29.23 68.28
C ILE A 249 -0.34 -28.41 69.58
N LYS A 250 -0.99 -28.91 70.63
CA LYS A 250 -0.51 -28.80 72.02
C LYS A 250 0.15 -30.15 72.35
N PRO A 251 1.26 -30.19 73.10
CA PRO A 251 1.74 -31.44 73.66
C PRO A 251 0.90 -31.85 74.88
N GLU A 252 0.77 -33.16 75.00
CA GLU A 252 0.31 -34.00 76.11
C GLU A 252 -0.05 -33.36 77.45
N ARG A 253 -1.22 -33.76 77.99
CA ARG A 253 -1.22 -34.76 79.06
C ARG A 253 -2.53 -35.54 79.14
N ALA A 254 -2.35 -36.84 79.30
CA ALA A 254 -3.37 -37.85 79.50
C ALA A 254 -4.07 -37.71 80.86
N ALA A 255 -5.23 -38.33 80.92
CA ALA A 255 -6.04 -38.58 82.10
C ALA A 255 -5.25 -39.21 83.26
N THR A 256 -5.61 -38.84 84.48
CA THR A 256 -6.03 -39.78 85.54
C THR A 256 -6.70 -39.03 86.66
N GLU A 257 -7.73 -39.66 87.22
CA GLU A 257 -8.37 -39.33 88.49
C GLU A 257 -7.33 -39.06 89.58
N GLU A 258 -7.57 -38.07 90.44
CA GLU A 258 -7.49 -38.20 91.90
C GLU A 258 -7.77 -36.86 92.60
N THR A 259 -8.84 -36.90 93.39
CA THR A 259 -9.02 -36.30 94.72
C THR A 259 -8.35 -34.98 95.12
N SER A 260 -9.23 -34.11 95.62
CA SER A 260 -9.14 -33.35 96.89
C SER A 260 -8.47 -31.96 96.90
N VAL A 261 -9.30 -30.97 97.32
CA VAL A 261 -9.03 -29.99 98.40
C VAL A 261 -7.81 -29.08 98.14
N GLN A 262 -7.87 -27.75 97.97
CA GLN A 262 -8.57 -26.70 98.73
C GLN A 262 -8.37 -25.32 98.05
N LYS A 263 -9.29 -24.40 98.37
CA LYS A 263 -9.28 -22.92 98.20
C LYS A 263 -7.87 -22.28 98.21
N THR A 264 -7.60 -21.24 97.41
CA THR A 264 -7.91 -19.82 97.75
C THR A 264 -8.10 -18.89 96.54
N GLU A 265 -8.81 -17.78 96.81
CA GLU A 265 -9.56 -16.89 95.90
C GLU A 265 -8.75 -15.71 95.28
N LYS A 266 -9.08 -15.40 94.02
CA LYS A 266 -9.33 -14.07 93.34
C LYS A 266 -8.21 -13.01 93.14
N PRO A 267 -8.38 -12.05 92.18
CA PRO A 267 -9.49 -11.83 91.22
C PRO A 267 -9.11 -11.73 89.72
N GLU A 268 -10.15 -11.88 88.87
CA GLU A 268 -10.21 -11.83 87.40
C GLU A 268 -10.12 -10.40 86.80
N MET A 269 -9.61 -10.31 85.56
CA MET A 269 -9.88 -9.23 84.58
C MET A 269 -10.48 -9.86 83.30
N ALA A 270 -11.48 -9.21 82.70
CA ALA A 270 -12.35 -9.72 81.63
C ALA A 270 -11.70 -9.88 80.23
N VAL A 271 -12.23 -10.80 79.41
CA VAL A 271 -11.80 -11.15 78.04
C VAL A 271 -12.52 -10.31 76.96
N GLU A 272 -11.81 -9.82 75.93
CA GLU A 272 -12.31 -8.99 74.81
C GLU A 272 -13.03 -9.83 73.71
N PRO A 273 -14.12 -9.34 73.06
CA PRO A 273 -14.85 -10.06 72.01
C PRO A 273 -14.07 -10.26 70.69
N GLU A 274 -14.25 -11.42 70.02
CA GLU A 274 -13.58 -11.80 68.76
C GLU A 274 -13.81 -10.84 67.58
N THR A 275 -14.99 -10.21 67.52
CA THR A 275 -15.33 -9.19 66.50
C THR A 275 -14.42 -7.97 66.59
N ASP A 276 -14.06 -7.55 67.80
CA ASP A 276 -13.25 -6.35 68.02
C ASP A 276 -11.78 -6.62 67.65
N ARG A 277 -11.33 -7.88 67.79
CA ARG A 277 -10.03 -8.35 67.30
C ARG A 277 -9.93 -8.31 65.77
N LEU A 278 -10.93 -8.82 65.05
CA LEU A 278 -10.94 -8.81 63.57
C LEU A 278 -10.97 -7.38 63.00
N ILE A 279 -11.70 -6.48 63.65
CA ILE A 279 -11.75 -5.06 63.29
C ILE A 279 -10.37 -4.41 63.49
N ARG A 280 -9.70 -4.68 64.61
CA ARG A 280 -8.34 -4.18 64.87
C ARG A 280 -7.36 -4.65 63.79
N ASP A 281 -7.40 -5.92 63.42
CA ASP A 281 -6.48 -6.54 62.47
C ASP A 281 -6.76 -6.17 60.99
N GLY A 282 -7.79 -5.36 60.71
CA GLY A 282 -8.09 -4.85 59.35
C GLY A 282 -8.88 -5.80 58.46
N LYS A 283 -9.33 -6.92 59.00
CA LYS A 283 -10.12 -7.93 58.30
C LYS A 283 -11.61 -7.60 58.36
N LEU A 284 -11.98 -6.46 57.78
CA LEU A 284 -13.34 -5.92 57.87
C LEU A 284 -14.42 -6.85 57.29
N ASN A 285 -14.15 -7.49 56.15
CA ASN A 285 -15.09 -8.44 55.54
C ASN A 285 -15.31 -9.67 56.45
N GLU A 286 -14.25 -10.22 57.04
CA GLU A 286 -14.34 -11.36 57.97
C GLU A 286 -15.12 -10.97 59.25
N ALA A 287 -14.93 -9.73 59.73
CA ALA A 287 -15.70 -9.19 60.86
C ALA A 287 -17.20 -9.03 60.54
N ILE A 288 -17.54 -8.56 59.33
CA ILE A 288 -18.92 -8.48 58.82
C ILE A 288 -19.54 -9.89 58.74
N ASP A 289 -18.80 -10.89 58.25
CA ASP A 289 -19.28 -12.27 58.12
C ASP A 289 -19.56 -12.90 59.49
N GLU A 290 -18.70 -12.67 60.47
CA GLU A 290 -18.90 -13.13 61.86
C GLU A 290 -20.11 -12.44 62.52
N ILE A 291 -20.31 -11.15 62.27
CA ILE A 291 -21.47 -10.39 62.75
C ILE A 291 -22.75 -10.88 62.08
N SER A 292 -22.72 -11.15 60.76
CA SER A 292 -23.87 -11.64 60.00
C SER A 292 -24.38 -12.99 60.52
N ARG A 293 -23.48 -13.89 60.94
CA ARG A 293 -23.81 -15.17 61.57
C ARG A 293 -24.46 -15.03 62.96
N LYS A 294 -24.08 -14.00 63.72
CA LYS A 294 -24.57 -13.75 65.09
C LYS A 294 -25.87 -12.94 65.14
N ILE A 295 -26.19 -12.17 64.09
CA ILE A 295 -27.39 -11.34 64.02
C ILE A 295 -28.71 -12.16 64.08
N SER A 296 -28.71 -13.41 63.64
CA SER A 296 -29.91 -14.26 63.59
C SER A 296 -30.39 -14.80 64.96
N SER A 297 -29.55 -14.76 66.01
CA SER A 297 -29.88 -15.30 67.35
C SER A 297 -29.85 -14.28 68.50
N ALA A 298 -29.57 -13.00 68.18
CA ALA A 298 -29.21 -11.98 69.16
C ALA A 298 -30.40 -11.11 69.60
N GLY A 299 -30.96 -11.41 70.78
CA GLY A 299 -31.88 -10.51 71.49
C GLY A 299 -31.15 -9.37 72.20
N LYS A 300 -30.35 -9.69 73.23
CA LYS A 300 -29.56 -8.72 74.01
C LYS A 300 -28.20 -8.34 73.38
N ASP A 301 -27.65 -9.17 72.49
CA ASP A 301 -26.35 -8.92 71.85
C ASP A 301 -26.41 -7.97 70.64
N ARG A 302 -27.61 -7.57 70.22
CA ARG A 302 -27.81 -6.71 69.03
C ARG A 302 -27.21 -5.31 69.20
N GLU A 303 -27.17 -4.80 70.43
CA GLU A 303 -26.55 -3.51 70.74
C GLU A 303 -25.01 -3.57 70.64
N LEU A 304 -24.42 -4.70 71.05
CA LEU A 304 -22.99 -4.96 70.91
C LEU A 304 -22.60 -5.12 69.42
N LEU A 305 -23.40 -5.86 68.64
CA LEU A 305 -23.20 -6.05 67.21
C LEU A 305 -23.31 -4.72 66.43
N ASN A 306 -24.26 -3.85 66.80
CA ASN A 306 -24.38 -2.51 66.21
C ASN A 306 -23.18 -1.61 66.50
N LYS A 307 -22.52 -1.79 67.66
CA LYS A 307 -21.28 -1.10 68.02
C LYS A 307 -20.12 -1.57 67.15
N SER A 308 -19.97 -2.87 66.94
CA SER A 308 -18.93 -3.42 66.05
C SER A 308 -19.17 -3.02 64.58
N LEU A 309 -20.42 -3.00 64.10
CA LEU A 309 -20.76 -2.46 62.76
C LEU A 309 -20.41 -0.96 62.62
N SER A 310 -20.58 -0.17 63.69
CA SER A 310 -20.19 1.24 63.70
C SER A 310 -18.66 1.43 63.61
N GLN A 311 -17.89 0.53 64.23
CA GLN A 311 -16.43 0.55 64.14
C GLN A 311 -15.95 0.15 62.74
N ILE A 312 -16.61 -0.83 62.10
CA ILE A 312 -16.34 -1.22 60.71
C ILE A 312 -16.63 -0.06 59.75
N HIS A 313 -17.77 0.61 59.90
CA HIS A 313 -18.13 1.81 59.13
C HIS A 313 -17.07 2.92 59.29
N SER A 314 -16.66 3.22 60.53
CA SER A 314 -15.63 4.23 60.81
C SER A 314 -14.28 3.90 60.17
N LYS A 315 -13.91 2.62 60.15
CA LYS A 315 -12.67 2.15 59.52
C LYS A 315 -12.75 2.20 57.99
N ALA A 316 -13.88 1.83 57.39
CA ALA A 316 -14.10 1.98 55.94
C ALA A 316 -14.03 3.45 55.49
N VAL A 317 -14.59 4.38 56.27
CA VAL A 317 -14.45 5.83 56.01
C VAL A 317 -12.98 6.27 56.15
N HIS A 318 -12.24 5.74 57.12
CA HIS A 318 -10.82 6.02 57.25
C HIS A 318 -10.00 5.48 56.06
N ASP A 319 -10.27 4.27 55.59
CA ASP A 319 -9.63 3.68 54.42
C ASP A 319 -9.93 4.45 53.14
N ALA A 320 -11.18 4.91 52.97
CA ALA A 320 -11.55 5.81 51.89
C ALA A 320 -10.76 7.12 51.93
N ARG A 321 -10.56 7.73 53.10
CA ARG A 321 -9.74 8.95 53.26
C ARG A 321 -8.26 8.74 52.93
N ASN A 322 -7.78 7.51 53.00
CA ASN A 322 -6.42 7.13 52.61
C ASN A 322 -6.31 6.70 51.13
N GLY A 323 -7.36 6.91 50.33
CA GLY A 323 -7.36 6.64 48.88
C GLY A 323 -7.79 5.23 48.48
N LYS A 324 -8.21 4.37 49.41
CA LYS A 324 -8.66 3.00 49.13
C LYS A 324 -10.16 2.96 48.82
N TYR A 325 -10.56 3.64 47.76
CA TYR A 325 -11.97 3.88 47.48
C TYR A 325 -12.76 2.61 47.15
N ASP A 326 -12.23 1.75 46.27
CA ASP A 326 -12.95 0.53 45.85
C ASP A 326 -13.17 -0.44 47.02
N GLU A 327 -12.17 -0.61 47.88
CA GLU A 327 -12.27 -1.45 49.09
C GLU A 327 -13.31 -0.91 50.06
N ALA A 328 -13.33 0.40 50.29
CA ALA A 328 -14.31 1.04 51.17
C ALA A 328 -15.75 0.97 50.61
N LEU A 329 -15.91 1.12 49.28
CA LEU A 329 -17.22 1.02 48.61
C LEU A 329 -17.82 -0.38 48.75
N VAL A 330 -17.00 -1.44 48.61
CA VAL A 330 -17.43 -2.82 48.86
C VAL A 330 -17.90 -3.00 50.30
N ILE A 331 -17.18 -2.43 51.28
CA ILE A 331 -17.61 -2.50 52.69
C ILE A 331 -18.93 -1.75 52.91
N PHE A 332 -19.14 -0.59 52.29
CA PHE A 332 -20.43 0.11 52.39
C PHE A 332 -21.58 -0.70 51.78
N ASP A 333 -21.37 -1.37 50.65
CA ASP A 333 -22.37 -2.27 50.06
C ASP A 333 -22.75 -3.41 51.00
N ARG A 334 -21.75 -4.05 51.62
CA ARG A 334 -21.96 -5.12 52.62
C ARG A 334 -22.69 -4.65 53.87
N LEU A 335 -22.37 -3.44 54.36
CA LEU A 335 -23.06 -2.85 55.51
C LEU A 335 -24.53 -2.54 55.19
N ILE A 336 -24.82 -2.10 53.96
CA ILE A 336 -26.19 -1.89 53.46
C ILE A 336 -26.94 -3.22 53.34
N GLU A 337 -26.31 -4.28 52.81
CA GLU A 337 -26.89 -5.63 52.70
C GLU A 337 -27.33 -6.22 54.06
N LEU A 338 -26.64 -5.87 55.16
CA LEU A 338 -26.97 -6.33 56.51
C LEU A 338 -28.12 -5.56 57.18
N ASN A 339 -28.82 -4.69 56.46
CA ASN A 339 -29.80 -3.76 57.00
C ASN A 339 -29.27 -2.95 58.19
N TYR A 340 -27.96 -2.66 58.22
CA TYR A 340 -27.38 -1.68 59.13
C TYR A 340 -27.70 -0.27 58.60
N GLU A 341 -29.00 0.01 58.47
CA GLU A 341 -29.52 1.18 57.79
C GLU A 341 -29.44 2.41 58.70
N LYS A 342 -28.28 3.05 58.65
CA LYS A 342 -28.16 4.46 59.00
C LYS A 342 -28.05 5.26 57.71
N PRO A 343 -28.86 6.33 57.52
CA PRO A 343 -28.69 7.30 56.43
C PRO A 343 -27.26 7.84 56.27
N VAL A 344 -26.45 7.72 57.32
CA VAL A 344 -25.03 8.05 57.36
C VAL A 344 -24.18 7.22 56.39
N ILE A 345 -24.46 5.92 56.21
CA ILE A 345 -23.65 5.07 55.32
C ILE A 345 -23.90 5.39 53.85
N LEU A 346 -25.15 5.66 53.49
CA LEU A 346 -25.51 6.14 52.16
C LEU A 346 -24.86 7.49 51.86
N ALA A 347 -24.85 8.41 52.83
CA ALA A 347 -24.16 9.69 52.73
C ALA A 347 -22.65 9.53 52.49
N ASP A 348 -21.98 8.66 53.25
CA ASP A 348 -20.55 8.39 53.09
C ASP A 348 -20.26 7.66 51.78
N LYS A 349 -21.12 6.73 51.34
CA LYS A 349 -21.00 6.06 50.05
C LYS A 349 -21.09 7.05 48.89
N ILE A 350 -22.07 7.95 48.88
CA ILE A 350 -22.20 8.99 47.84
C ILE A 350 -20.95 9.88 47.82
N MET A 351 -20.44 10.26 48.98
CA MET A 351 -19.25 11.11 49.08
C MET A 351 -17.99 10.38 48.59
N VAL A 352 -17.82 9.10 48.94
CA VAL A 352 -16.70 8.28 48.48
C VAL A 352 -16.80 7.97 46.98
N LEU A 353 -18.01 7.78 46.43
CA LEU A 353 -18.20 7.65 44.97
C LEU A 353 -17.76 8.92 44.22
N VAL A 354 -18.01 10.10 44.79
CA VAL A 354 -17.53 11.38 44.23
C VAL A 354 -16.01 11.50 44.33
N TRP A 355 -15.40 11.10 45.46
CA TRP A 355 -13.93 11.07 45.60
C TRP A 355 -13.27 10.06 44.67
N ALA A 356 -13.95 8.96 44.35
CA ALA A 356 -13.52 7.96 43.38
C ALA A 356 -13.80 8.35 41.91
N GLU A 357 -14.30 9.57 41.67
CA GLU A 357 -14.70 10.08 40.35
C GLU A 357 -15.79 9.27 39.63
N LYS A 358 -16.51 8.40 40.36
CA LYS A 358 -17.64 7.60 39.85
C LYS A 358 -18.94 8.40 39.89
N TYR A 359 -18.97 9.52 39.16
CA TYR A 359 -20.05 10.51 39.26
C TYR A 359 -21.42 9.97 38.84
N LYS A 360 -21.50 9.11 37.81
CA LYS A 360 -22.77 8.50 37.38
C LYS A 360 -23.35 7.58 38.44
N ASP A 361 -22.51 6.81 39.13
CA ASP A 361 -22.92 5.91 40.21
C ASP A 361 -23.35 6.72 41.44
N ALA A 362 -22.62 7.80 41.78
CA ALA A 362 -23.02 8.72 42.84
C ALA A 362 -24.40 9.33 42.58
N ILE A 363 -24.69 9.74 41.34
CA ILE A 363 -26.00 10.25 40.92
C ILE A 363 -27.08 9.16 41.05
N ALA A 364 -26.79 7.93 40.63
CA ALA A 364 -27.74 6.83 40.72
C ALA A 364 -28.10 6.51 42.18
N VAL A 365 -27.09 6.41 43.06
CA VAL A 365 -27.30 6.19 44.49
C VAL A 365 -28.05 7.36 45.13
N TYR A 366 -27.65 8.61 44.87
CA TYR A 366 -28.37 9.76 45.40
C TYR A 366 -29.83 9.81 44.92
N SER A 367 -30.09 9.58 43.64
CA SER A 367 -31.43 9.64 43.05
C SER A 367 -32.38 8.58 43.61
N ASN A 368 -31.85 7.39 43.94
CA ASN A 368 -32.64 6.30 44.50
C ASN A 368 -33.01 6.50 45.98
N TYR A 369 -32.21 7.25 46.74
CA TYR A 369 -32.36 7.38 48.19
C TYR A 369 -32.67 8.81 48.68
N LYS A 370 -32.71 9.81 47.80
CA LYS A 370 -32.99 11.21 48.19
C LYS A 370 -34.31 11.41 48.93
N ASP A 371 -35.29 10.54 48.70
CA ASP A 371 -36.63 10.61 49.29
C ASP A 371 -36.77 9.72 50.55
N SER A 372 -35.77 8.91 50.89
CA SER A 372 -35.83 7.94 52.01
C SER A 372 -35.26 8.48 53.33
N TYR A 373 -34.62 9.65 53.32
CA TYR A 373 -34.11 10.34 54.51
C TYR A 373 -33.96 11.84 54.25
N SER A 374 -33.78 12.65 55.30
CA SER A 374 -33.43 14.07 55.16
C SER A 374 -31.91 14.21 54.94
N PRO A 375 -31.41 14.52 53.72
CA PRO A 375 -29.98 14.58 53.47
C PRO A 375 -29.35 15.77 54.18
N LYS A 376 -28.11 15.60 54.67
CA LYS A 376 -27.31 16.68 55.25
C LYS A 376 -26.64 17.49 54.13
N ALA A 377 -26.19 18.71 54.45
CA ALA A 377 -25.55 19.63 53.50
C ALA A 377 -24.41 18.98 52.68
N ASN A 378 -23.55 18.17 53.32
CA ASN A 378 -22.45 17.46 52.67
C ASN A 378 -22.89 16.44 51.59
N VAL A 379 -24.08 15.85 51.73
CA VAL A 379 -24.63 14.94 50.71
C VAL A 379 -25.09 15.73 49.49
N PHE A 380 -25.74 16.87 49.71
CA PHE A 380 -26.13 17.78 48.64
C PHE A 380 -24.90 18.33 47.92
N ASP A 381 -23.80 18.64 48.62
CA ASP A 381 -22.54 19.07 48.00
C ASP A 381 -21.92 17.99 47.12
N ALA A 382 -21.90 16.74 47.60
CA ALA A 382 -21.38 15.59 46.87
C ALA A 382 -22.23 15.30 45.63
N ALA A 383 -23.56 15.25 45.79
CA ALA A 383 -24.49 15.07 44.68
C ALA A 383 -24.40 16.20 43.65
N GLY A 384 -24.37 17.46 44.10
CA GLY A 384 -24.17 18.62 43.24
C GLY A 384 -22.85 18.57 42.49
N THR A 385 -21.78 18.10 43.13
CA THR A 385 -20.48 17.88 42.47
C THR A 385 -20.58 16.83 41.38
N ALA A 386 -21.27 15.72 41.63
CA ALA A 386 -21.48 14.69 40.63
C ALA A 386 -22.32 15.18 39.43
N TYR A 387 -23.40 15.91 39.69
CA TYR A 387 -24.23 16.52 38.65
C TYR A 387 -23.45 17.53 37.81
N ARG A 388 -22.66 18.41 38.44
CA ARG A 388 -21.82 19.39 37.74
C ARG A 388 -20.77 18.72 36.86
N ARG A 389 -20.11 17.67 37.36
CA ARG A 389 -19.07 16.92 36.63
C ARG A 389 -19.62 16.09 35.46
N THR A 390 -20.93 15.84 35.43
CA THR A 390 -21.63 15.16 34.34
C THR A 390 -22.38 16.11 33.40
N GLY A 391 -22.19 17.42 33.55
CA GLY A 391 -22.80 18.45 32.68
C GLY A 391 -24.27 18.79 33.02
N ARG A 392 -24.82 18.24 34.11
CA ARG A 392 -26.20 18.47 34.57
C ARG A 392 -26.25 19.65 35.52
N TYR A 393 -26.04 20.85 34.99
CA TYR A 393 -25.78 22.04 35.80
C TYR A 393 -27.01 22.54 36.58
N ALA A 394 -28.22 22.38 36.05
CA ALA A 394 -29.44 22.81 36.73
C ALA A 394 -29.68 22.01 38.03
N GLU A 395 -29.52 20.69 37.96
CA GLU A 395 -29.63 19.80 39.11
C GLU A 395 -28.49 20.01 40.12
N ALA A 396 -27.30 20.36 39.63
CA ALA A 396 -26.18 20.74 40.48
C ALA A 396 -26.50 22.02 41.28
N ILE A 397 -27.05 23.04 40.63
CA ILE A 397 -27.47 24.29 41.27
C ILE A 397 -28.54 24.02 42.35
N ASP A 398 -29.57 23.24 42.04
CA ASP A 398 -30.62 22.85 43.00
C ASP A 398 -30.04 22.13 44.23
N CYS A 399 -29.09 21.22 44.02
CA CYS A 399 -28.40 20.55 45.13
C CYS A 399 -27.60 21.54 45.99
N TYR A 400 -26.81 22.44 45.38
CA TYR A 400 -26.05 23.43 46.13
C TYR A 400 -26.95 24.45 46.85
N GLU A 401 -28.11 24.80 46.30
CA GLU A 401 -29.10 25.65 46.98
C GLU A 401 -29.70 24.98 48.21
N LYS A 402 -30.03 23.68 48.11
CA LYS A 402 -30.46 22.88 49.27
C LYS A 402 -29.38 22.76 50.33
N SER A 403 -28.11 22.66 49.93
CA SER A 403 -26.98 22.69 50.84
C SER A 403 -26.87 24.05 51.57
N LEU A 404 -26.98 25.15 50.84
CA LEU A 404 -26.92 26.52 51.39
C LEU A 404 -28.13 26.84 52.28
N ALA A 405 -29.31 26.27 52.01
CA ALA A 405 -30.48 26.42 52.88
C ALA A 405 -30.29 25.74 54.25
N LEU A 406 -29.51 24.65 54.30
CA LEU A 406 -29.17 23.95 55.55
C LEU A 406 -27.96 24.56 56.27
N ASN A 407 -27.01 25.13 55.52
CA ASN A 407 -25.84 25.82 56.05
C ASN A 407 -25.49 27.03 55.14
N GLY A 408 -25.95 28.21 55.55
CA GLY A 408 -25.84 29.45 54.77
C GLY A 408 -24.42 29.92 54.47
N ASP A 409 -23.42 29.42 55.20
CA ASP A 409 -22.01 29.78 55.07
C ASP A 409 -21.14 28.62 54.55
N ASN A 410 -21.71 27.65 53.83
CA ASN A 410 -20.96 26.50 53.30
C ASN A 410 -20.09 26.87 52.07
N PRO A 411 -18.74 26.92 52.19
CA PRO A 411 -17.87 27.35 51.09
C PRO A 411 -17.94 26.44 49.87
N SER A 412 -18.05 25.13 50.08
CA SER A 412 -18.13 24.14 49.00
C SER A 412 -19.40 24.30 48.17
N ALA A 413 -20.51 24.66 48.82
CA ALA A 413 -21.77 24.91 48.14
C ALA A 413 -21.78 26.25 47.38
N VAL A 414 -21.20 27.31 47.97
CA VAL A 414 -21.04 28.61 47.27
C VAL A 414 -20.17 28.45 46.01
N LYS A 415 -19.00 27.81 46.13
CA LYS A 415 -18.12 27.53 44.98
C LYS A 415 -18.81 26.64 43.95
N GLY A 416 -19.43 25.55 44.40
CA GLY A 416 -20.14 24.59 43.55
C GLY A 416 -21.28 25.23 42.75
N LYS A 417 -22.08 26.10 43.39
CA LYS A 417 -23.16 26.85 42.75
C LYS A 417 -22.61 27.82 41.70
N ALA A 418 -21.59 28.61 42.05
CA ALA A 418 -20.96 29.55 41.12
C ALA A 418 -20.40 28.84 39.86
N PHE A 419 -19.66 27.73 40.02
CA PHE A 419 -19.14 26.97 38.89
C PHE A 419 -20.24 26.30 38.05
N SER A 420 -21.33 25.88 38.68
CA SER A 420 -22.46 25.29 37.96
C SER A 420 -23.23 26.34 37.16
N MET A 421 -23.37 27.57 37.69
CA MET A 421 -23.94 28.71 36.96
C MET A 421 -23.10 29.09 35.74
N VAL A 422 -21.77 29.13 35.89
CA VAL A 422 -20.86 29.35 34.75
C VAL A 422 -21.00 28.23 33.71
N GLY A 423 -20.99 26.96 34.15
CA GLY A 423 -21.17 25.81 33.26
C GLY A 423 -22.53 25.78 32.54
N ALA A 424 -23.57 26.35 33.15
CA ALA A 424 -24.89 26.53 32.55
C ALA A 424 -24.98 27.71 31.57
N GLY A 425 -23.91 28.49 31.37
CA GLY A 425 -23.89 29.68 30.51
C GLY A 425 -24.33 30.99 31.19
N HIS A 426 -24.57 30.97 32.50
CA HIS A 426 -25.01 32.14 33.30
C HIS A 426 -23.86 32.82 34.03
N ALA A 427 -22.76 33.13 33.32
CA ALA A 427 -21.54 33.67 33.92
C ALA A 427 -21.74 35.04 34.61
N ALA A 428 -22.55 35.93 34.03
CA ALA A 428 -22.85 37.24 34.62
C ALA A 428 -23.61 37.12 35.95
N GLU A 429 -24.55 36.17 36.04
CA GLU A 429 -25.30 35.89 37.27
C GLU A 429 -24.40 35.25 38.33
N ALA A 430 -23.48 34.36 37.93
CA ALA A 430 -22.47 33.79 38.81
C ALA A 430 -21.57 34.88 39.43
N GLN A 431 -21.13 35.85 38.63
CA GLN A 431 -20.33 36.98 39.13
C GLN A 431 -21.12 37.91 40.07
N SER A 432 -22.42 38.12 39.81
CA SER A 432 -23.29 38.85 40.74
C SER A 432 -23.45 38.08 42.05
N PHE A 433 -23.68 36.78 41.99
CA PHE A 433 -23.80 35.91 43.15
C PHE A 433 -22.52 35.93 44.00
N ILE A 434 -21.35 35.78 43.39
CA ILE A 434 -20.06 35.85 44.11
C ILE A 434 -19.90 37.22 44.79
N ARG A 435 -20.25 38.32 44.11
CA ARG A 435 -20.18 39.67 44.67
C ARG A 435 -21.13 39.85 45.86
N ASP A 436 -22.33 39.29 45.80
CA ASP A 436 -23.30 39.37 46.89
C ASP A 436 -22.88 38.52 48.10
N GLU A 437 -22.27 37.36 47.88
CA GLU A 437 -21.64 36.57 48.94
C GLU A 437 -20.46 37.31 49.57
N MET A 438 -19.63 38.00 48.79
CA MET A 438 -18.51 38.80 49.31
C MET A 438 -18.99 39.93 50.24
N LYS A 439 -20.15 40.55 49.98
CA LYS A 439 -20.71 41.64 50.82
C LYS A 439 -21.11 41.19 52.23
N LYS A 440 -21.33 39.89 52.44
CA LYS A 440 -21.66 39.34 53.77
C LYS A 440 -20.49 39.40 54.75
N TYR A 441 -19.27 39.54 54.23
CA TYR A 441 -18.05 39.56 55.03
C TYR A 441 -17.44 40.97 55.06
N GLN A 442 -17.07 41.45 56.24
CA GLN A 442 -16.35 42.71 56.38
C GLN A 442 -14.92 42.65 55.79
N LYS A 443 -14.32 41.45 55.82
CA LYS A 443 -13.14 41.07 55.05
C LYS A 443 -13.35 39.65 54.50
N PRO A 444 -13.52 39.48 53.18
CA PRO A 444 -13.76 38.16 52.61
C PRO A 444 -12.57 37.22 52.87
N PRO A 445 -12.81 35.93 53.15
CA PRO A 445 -11.73 34.96 53.25
C PRO A 445 -11.09 34.70 51.87
N LYS A 446 -9.79 34.35 51.83
CA LYS A 446 -9.01 34.11 50.58
C LYS A 446 -9.76 33.27 49.54
N TRP A 447 -10.40 32.18 49.96
CA TRP A 447 -11.12 31.29 49.04
C TRP A 447 -12.29 31.97 48.31
N LEU A 448 -12.90 32.99 48.92
CA LEU A 448 -13.99 33.78 48.37
C LEU A 448 -13.46 34.95 47.53
N GLU A 449 -12.33 35.55 47.93
CA GLU A 449 -11.62 36.54 47.11
C GLU A 449 -11.10 35.94 45.78
N MET A 450 -10.68 34.67 45.79
CA MET A 450 -10.16 33.96 44.61
C MET A 450 -11.26 33.36 43.72
N LEU A 451 -12.49 33.28 44.21
CA LEU A 451 -13.61 32.65 43.50
C LEU A 451 -13.95 33.29 42.14
N PRO A 452 -13.89 34.63 41.95
CA PRO A 452 -14.04 35.23 40.62
C PRO A 452 -13.02 34.72 39.60
N CYS A 453 -11.77 34.49 40.02
CA CYS A 453 -10.73 33.94 39.16
C CYS A 453 -10.99 32.48 38.80
N GLU A 454 -11.31 31.65 39.79
CA GLU A 454 -11.66 30.25 39.57
C GLU A 454 -12.89 30.14 38.63
N ALA A 455 -13.84 31.08 38.71
CA ALA A 455 -14.98 31.15 37.80
C ALA A 455 -14.58 31.51 36.35
N TYR A 456 -13.69 32.49 36.14
CA TYR A 456 -13.16 32.81 34.80
C TYR A 456 -12.41 31.63 34.16
N ILE A 457 -11.65 30.88 34.96
CA ILE A 457 -10.96 29.67 34.49
C ILE A 457 -11.96 28.61 34.04
N VAL A 458 -13.07 28.41 34.78
CA VAL A 458 -14.14 27.47 34.40
C VAL A 458 -14.89 27.93 33.15
N GLU A 459 -15.01 29.23 32.93
CA GLU A 459 -15.60 29.83 31.72
C GLU A 459 -14.68 29.71 30.48
N GLY A 460 -13.39 29.40 30.67
CA GLY A 460 -12.38 29.38 29.61
C GLY A 460 -11.79 30.76 29.27
N ARG A 461 -12.05 31.78 30.10
CA ARG A 461 -11.55 33.16 29.94
C ARG A 461 -10.23 33.35 30.69
N TYR A 462 -9.19 32.74 30.15
CA TYR A 462 -7.85 32.72 30.76
C TYR A 462 -7.19 34.10 30.79
N ASP A 463 -7.52 34.97 29.85
CA ASP A 463 -7.06 36.37 29.79
C ASP A 463 -7.54 37.19 31.00
N GLU A 464 -8.82 37.09 31.34
CA GLU A 464 -9.39 37.78 32.50
C GLU A 464 -8.91 37.18 33.82
N ALA A 465 -8.80 35.84 33.89
CA ALA A 465 -8.19 35.15 35.03
C ALA A 465 -6.74 35.59 35.26
N GLY A 466 -5.94 35.69 34.19
CA GLY A 466 -4.55 36.14 34.24
C GLY A 466 -4.44 37.59 34.73
N ASN A 467 -5.28 38.49 34.23
CA ASN A 467 -5.33 39.89 34.67
C ASN A 467 -5.77 40.04 36.13
N PHE A 468 -6.74 39.23 36.57
CA PHE A 468 -7.17 39.19 37.96
C PHE A 468 -6.02 38.75 38.87
N LEU A 469 -5.35 37.63 38.55
CA LEU A 469 -4.24 37.09 39.33
C LEU A 469 -3.06 38.05 39.41
N LYS A 470 -2.71 38.72 38.30
CA LYS A 470 -1.68 39.77 38.29
C LYS A 470 -2.02 40.93 39.22
N THR A 471 -3.30 41.32 39.29
CA THR A 471 -3.76 42.38 40.18
C THR A 471 -3.77 41.93 41.65
N TYR A 472 -4.19 40.69 41.91
CA TYR A 472 -4.19 40.09 43.25
C TYR A 472 -2.77 39.95 43.81
N LEU A 473 -1.83 39.47 43.00
CA LEU A 473 -0.43 39.25 43.38
C LEU A 473 0.35 40.55 43.60
N LYS A 474 -0.09 41.70 43.05
CA LYS A 474 0.49 43.01 43.41
C LYS A 474 0.28 43.34 44.90
N ASN A 475 -0.84 42.93 45.46
CA ASN A 475 -1.19 43.18 46.87
C ASN A 475 -0.77 42.01 47.78
N ASN A 476 -0.58 40.81 47.22
CA ASN A 476 -0.19 39.59 47.94
C ASN A 476 0.99 38.87 47.23
N PRO A 477 2.20 39.44 47.23
CA PRO A 477 3.31 38.96 46.40
C PRO A 477 3.88 37.59 46.83
N ASP A 478 3.63 37.15 48.06
CA ASP A 478 4.14 35.89 48.61
C ASP A 478 3.15 34.73 48.48
N ASP A 479 2.00 34.93 47.84
CA ASP A 479 0.98 33.89 47.69
C ASP A 479 1.36 32.86 46.60
N ALA A 480 1.96 31.75 47.03
CA ALA A 480 2.40 30.67 46.17
C ALA A 480 1.27 30.01 45.36
N ASP A 481 0.06 29.88 45.92
CA ASP A 481 -1.08 29.27 45.23
C ASP A 481 -1.56 30.16 44.08
N ALA A 482 -1.63 31.47 44.32
CA ALA A 482 -1.99 32.43 43.28
C ALA A 482 -0.91 32.54 42.18
N LYS A 483 0.38 32.44 42.54
CA LYS A 483 1.48 32.34 41.57
C LYS A 483 1.37 31.07 40.72
N ARG A 484 1.08 29.91 41.33
CA ARG A 484 0.87 28.65 40.60
C ARG A 484 -0.31 28.74 39.63
N MET A 485 -1.45 29.27 40.10
CA MET A 485 -2.64 29.47 39.27
C MET A 485 -2.39 30.43 38.11
N LEU A 486 -1.54 31.45 38.29
CA LEU A 486 -1.13 32.35 37.21
C LEU A 486 -0.30 31.62 36.15
N VAL A 487 0.67 30.78 36.57
CA VAL A 487 1.46 29.96 35.63
C VAL A 487 0.55 29.01 34.84
N GLU A 488 -0.36 28.31 35.51
CA GLU A 488 -1.33 27.40 34.86
C GLU A 488 -2.21 28.16 33.84
N THR A 489 -2.65 29.36 34.18
CA THR A 489 -3.47 30.22 33.31
C THR A 489 -2.68 30.67 32.06
N LEU A 490 -1.44 31.12 32.24
CA LEU A 490 -0.56 31.53 31.13
C LEU A 490 -0.22 30.35 30.20
N ILE A 491 -0.07 29.14 30.73
CA ILE A 491 0.09 27.92 29.93
C ILE A 491 -1.13 27.69 29.03
N GLN A 492 -2.35 27.82 29.55
CA GLN A 492 -3.58 27.64 28.77
C GLN A 492 -3.76 28.73 27.71
N GLU A 493 -3.43 29.98 28.03
CA GLU A 493 -3.48 31.10 27.09
C GLU A 493 -2.42 30.98 25.98
N LYS A 494 -1.34 30.22 26.23
CA LYS A 494 -0.13 30.12 25.37
C LYS A 494 0.55 31.48 25.13
N THR A 495 0.35 32.45 26.03
CA THR A 495 0.98 33.76 26.02
C THR A 495 1.86 33.94 27.27
N GLY A 496 2.74 34.95 27.28
CA GLY A 496 3.52 35.27 28.48
C GLY A 496 4.47 34.15 28.97
N ILE A 497 4.90 33.23 28.09
CA ILE A 497 5.68 32.03 28.47
C ILE A 497 6.95 32.38 29.26
N GLN A 498 7.64 33.48 28.92
CA GLN A 498 8.83 33.92 29.65
C GLN A 498 8.51 34.40 31.09
N GLU A 499 7.37 35.05 31.27
CA GLU A 499 6.87 35.46 32.59
C GLU A 499 6.51 34.23 33.42
N ALA A 500 5.78 33.28 32.82
CA ALA A 500 5.42 32.01 33.45
C ALA A 500 6.65 31.17 33.84
N MET A 501 7.68 31.14 33.00
CA MET A 501 8.96 30.48 33.29
C MET A 501 9.65 31.08 34.52
N LYS A 502 9.70 32.41 34.62
CA LYS A 502 10.31 33.10 35.77
C LYS A 502 9.56 32.79 37.07
N ILE A 503 8.23 32.88 37.04
CA ILE A 503 7.39 32.60 38.22
C ILE A 503 7.50 31.12 38.61
N SER A 504 7.56 30.21 37.62
CA SER A 504 7.77 28.78 37.87
C SER A 504 9.12 28.50 38.53
N ASP A 505 10.19 29.20 38.14
CA ASP A 505 11.51 29.08 38.77
C ASP A 505 11.51 29.55 40.23
N GLU A 506 10.80 30.65 40.53
CA GLU A 506 10.60 31.12 41.91
C GLU A 506 9.86 30.09 42.76
N LEU A 507 8.80 29.48 42.23
CA LEU A 507 8.02 28.45 42.92
C LEU A 507 8.82 27.17 43.17
N ILE A 508 9.60 26.72 42.18
CA ILE A 508 10.46 25.54 42.30
C ILE A 508 11.60 25.79 43.30
N ALA A 509 12.14 27.01 43.38
CA ALA A 509 13.16 27.34 44.37
C ALA A 509 12.65 27.23 45.83
N ALA A 510 11.36 27.50 46.04
CA ALA A 510 10.72 27.40 47.36
C ALA A 510 10.39 25.94 47.75
N ASP A 511 9.98 25.10 46.80
CA ASP A 511 9.76 23.66 47.00
C ASP A 511 10.34 22.83 45.84
N PRO A 512 11.65 22.50 45.90
CA PRO A 512 12.35 21.81 44.81
C PRO A 512 11.90 20.37 44.58
N SER A 513 11.18 19.78 45.54
CA SER A 513 10.74 18.38 45.50
C SER A 513 9.33 18.17 44.96
N ASN A 514 8.60 19.25 44.67
CA ASN A 514 7.20 19.19 44.25
C ASN A 514 7.04 18.74 42.78
N PRO A 515 6.47 17.55 42.51
CA PRO A 515 6.30 17.05 41.15
C PRO A 515 5.42 17.95 40.27
N ASP A 516 4.39 18.58 40.85
CA ASP A 516 3.46 19.44 40.11
C ASP A 516 4.16 20.71 39.62
N LEU A 517 4.96 21.36 40.47
CA LEU A 517 5.68 22.59 40.09
C LEU A 517 6.75 22.30 39.03
N LEU A 518 7.45 21.18 39.16
CA LEU A 518 8.41 20.73 38.14
C LEU A 518 7.69 20.41 36.81
N PHE A 519 6.51 19.81 36.86
CA PHE A 519 5.72 19.48 35.66
C PHE A 519 5.19 20.71 34.91
N LEU A 520 4.81 21.78 35.63
CA LEU A 520 4.48 23.07 35.00
C LEU A 520 5.65 23.60 34.18
N LYS A 521 6.88 23.51 34.71
CA LYS A 521 8.09 23.89 33.97
C LYS A 521 8.37 22.97 32.78
N VAL A 522 8.15 21.66 32.88
CA VAL A 522 8.23 20.74 31.73
C VAL A 522 7.29 21.19 30.60
N THR A 523 6.05 21.54 30.93
CA THR A 523 5.05 21.99 29.97
C THR A 523 5.46 23.31 29.30
N LEU A 524 5.98 24.28 30.06
CA LEU A 524 6.49 25.55 29.53
C LEU A 524 7.72 25.36 28.61
N LEU A 525 8.62 24.44 28.96
CA LEU A 525 9.77 24.09 28.11
C LEU A 525 9.31 23.44 26.79
N GLN A 526 8.31 22.56 26.82
CA GLN A 526 7.70 22.00 25.59
C GLN A 526 7.07 23.08 24.71
N LEU A 527 6.30 24.01 25.29
CA LEU A 527 5.71 25.13 24.54
C LEU A 527 6.78 26.06 23.94
N SER A 528 7.93 26.19 24.62
CA SER A 528 9.10 26.92 24.15
C SER A 528 9.97 26.14 23.14
N ARG A 529 9.55 24.94 22.73
CA ARG A 529 10.29 24.00 21.86
C ARG A 529 11.67 23.57 22.41
N LYS A 530 11.87 23.65 23.73
CA LYS A 530 13.09 23.22 24.43
C LYS A 530 12.96 21.78 24.91
N TYR A 531 12.82 20.86 23.96
CA TYR A 531 12.42 19.47 24.24
C TYR A 531 13.45 18.67 25.06
N ILE A 532 14.75 18.92 24.88
CA ILE A 532 15.81 18.22 25.63
C ILE A 532 15.76 18.62 27.12
N GLU A 533 15.71 19.92 27.40
CA GLU A 533 15.56 20.43 28.77
C GLU A 533 14.27 19.92 29.43
N ALA A 534 13.18 19.87 28.66
CA ALA A 534 11.90 19.31 29.11
C ALA A 534 12.03 17.82 29.46
N TYR A 535 12.72 17.04 28.63
CA TYR A 535 12.91 15.62 28.85
C TYR A 535 13.76 15.35 30.10
N ASP A 536 14.88 16.05 30.27
CA ASP A 536 15.77 15.92 31.42
C ASP A 536 15.05 16.25 32.74
N LEU A 537 14.26 17.34 32.73
CA LEU A 537 13.45 17.72 33.89
C LEU A 537 12.36 16.68 34.17
N ASN A 538 11.72 16.14 33.13
CA ASN A 538 10.71 15.10 33.28
C ASN A 538 11.29 13.79 33.83
N GLN A 539 12.53 13.44 33.48
CA GLN A 539 13.23 12.29 34.08
C GLN A 539 13.50 12.49 35.57
N LYS A 540 13.81 13.72 36.00
CA LYS A 540 13.95 14.05 37.43
C LYS A 540 12.62 13.89 38.19
N ILE A 541 11.49 14.23 37.56
CA ILE A 541 10.17 14.01 38.17
C ILE A 541 9.91 12.51 38.33
N LEU A 542 10.19 11.71 37.30
CA LEU A 542 10.00 10.26 37.33
C LEU A 542 10.95 9.54 38.28
N SER A 543 12.14 10.10 38.58
CA SER A 543 13.02 9.55 39.61
C SER A 543 12.54 9.83 41.04
N ILE A 544 11.83 10.94 41.26
CA ILE A 544 11.18 11.26 42.54
C ILE A 544 9.89 10.45 42.70
N ASN A 545 9.03 10.44 41.68
CA ASN A 545 7.77 9.71 41.66
C ASN A 545 7.59 8.98 40.33
N LYS A 546 7.92 7.69 40.35
CA LYS A 546 7.86 6.80 39.17
C LYS A 546 6.46 6.70 38.55
N PHE A 547 5.40 6.88 39.34
CA PHE A 547 4.01 6.71 38.91
C PHE A 547 3.28 8.04 38.71
N TYR A 548 4.00 9.17 38.61
CA TYR A 548 3.40 10.46 38.32
C TYR A 548 2.87 10.51 36.88
N ARG A 549 1.59 10.19 36.71
CA ARG A 549 0.90 9.97 35.42
C ARG A 549 1.10 11.10 34.40
N PRO A 550 1.08 12.40 34.78
CA PRO A 550 1.38 13.48 33.83
C PRO A 550 2.79 13.37 33.23
N SER A 551 3.81 13.08 34.04
CA SER A 551 5.18 12.90 33.55
C SER A 551 5.38 11.62 32.74
N VAL A 552 4.68 10.53 33.07
CA VAL A 552 4.70 9.31 32.26
C VAL A 552 4.17 9.61 30.85
N ASN A 553 3.03 10.31 30.72
CA ASN A 553 2.52 10.72 29.41
C ASN A 553 3.43 11.74 28.70
N ALA A 554 3.93 12.76 29.43
CA ALA A 554 4.77 13.80 28.86
C ALA A 554 6.10 13.25 28.31
N LYS A 555 6.68 12.22 28.95
CA LYS A 555 7.86 11.51 28.44
C LYS A 555 7.69 11.10 26.97
N TYR A 556 6.55 10.48 26.64
CA TYR A 556 6.27 10.04 25.27
C TYR A 556 5.88 11.21 24.35
N HIS A 557 5.10 12.19 24.84
CA HIS A 557 4.79 13.38 24.05
C HIS A 557 6.04 14.15 23.63
N ILE A 558 7.02 14.31 24.52
CA ILE A 558 8.30 14.97 24.21
C ILE A 558 9.05 14.20 23.13
N LEU A 559 9.11 12.86 23.21
CA LEU A 559 9.72 12.03 22.17
C LEU A 559 9.03 12.18 20.81
N LEU A 560 7.70 12.27 20.80
CA LEU A 560 6.92 12.48 19.58
C LEU A 560 7.10 13.91 19.03
N ASP A 561 7.24 14.92 19.90
CA ASP A 561 7.49 16.31 19.50
C ASP A 561 8.86 16.47 18.79
N ILE A 562 9.86 15.66 19.17
CA ILE A 562 11.16 15.58 18.47
C ILE A 562 11.18 14.59 17.29
N LYS A 563 10.02 14.06 16.89
CA LYS A 563 9.84 13.09 15.79
C LYS A 563 10.56 11.74 16.00
N ALA A 564 10.64 11.28 17.25
CA ALA A 564 11.22 9.98 17.61
C ALA A 564 10.13 8.96 17.98
N ALA A 565 9.20 8.69 17.06
CA ALA A 565 8.05 7.82 17.33
C ALA A 565 8.45 6.34 17.45
N ILE A 566 9.44 5.89 16.68
CA ILE A 566 10.03 4.53 16.82
C ILE A 566 10.58 4.32 18.22
N LEU A 567 11.34 5.30 18.75
CA LEU A 567 11.90 5.24 20.09
C LEU A 567 10.79 5.26 21.14
N ALA A 568 9.78 6.11 20.98
CA ALA A 568 8.62 6.16 21.87
C ALA A 568 7.88 4.81 21.94
N ASP A 569 7.65 4.17 20.80
CA ASP A 569 7.00 2.85 20.72
C ASP A 569 7.84 1.73 21.36
N GLN A 570 9.14 1.67 21.05
CA GLN A 570 10.07 0.71 21.66
C GLN A 570 10.12 0.88 23.18
N MET A 571 10.32 2.11 23.64
CA MET A 571 10.36 2.42 25.06
C MET A 571 9.07 2.06 25.78
N LEU A 572 7.90 2.25 25.15
CA LEU A 572 6.61 1.88 25.73
C LEU A 572 6.47 0.36 25.87
N LYS A 573 6.91 -0.40 24.86
CA LYS A 573 6.90 -1.87 24.88
C LYS A 573 7.85 -2.43 25.94
N ASP A 574 9.02 -1.82 26.09
CA ASP A 574 10.04 -2.28 27.04
C ASP A 574 9.68 -1.93 28.50
N SER A 575 9.15 -0.72 28.74
CA SER A 575 8.80 -0.30 30.11
C SER A 575 7.48 -0.87 30.60
N GLY A 576 6.52 -1.11 29.71
CA GLY A 576 5.14 -1.46 30.07
C GLY A 576 4.39 -0.32 30.77
N ASP A 577 4.79 0.93 30.56
CA ASP A 577 4.20 2.11 31.20
C ASP A 577 2.69 2.25 30.87
N ASP A 578 1.84 2.51 31.88
CA ASP A 578 0.41 2.76 31.70
C ASP A 578 0.17 4.20 31.19
N VAL A 579 0.27 4.37 29.87
CA VAL A 579 0.04 5.65 29.18
C VAL A 579 -1.42 5.82 28.75
N SER A 580 -1.84 7.09 28.66
CA SER A 580 -3.18 7.48 28.18
C SER A 580 -3.46 7.02 26.74
N TYR A 581 -4.75 6.89 26.41
CA TYR A 581 -5.21 6.61 25.04
C TYR A 581 -4.68 7.63 24.03
N ALA A 582 -4.65 8.92 24.39
CA ALA A 582 -4.15 10.00 23.54
C ALA A 582 -2.67 9.79 23.12
N VAL A 583 -1.83 9.32 24.05
CA VAL A 583 -0.43 8.98 23.77
C VAL A 583 -0.36 7.79 22.81
N LYS A 584 -1.09 6.70 23.08
CA LYS A 584 -1.09 5.50 22.22
C LYS A 584 -1.51 5.82 20.79
N LYS A 585 -2.62 6.57 20.64
CA LYS A 585 -3.14 7.07 19.36
C LYS A 585 -2.09 7.89 18.60
N ARG A 586 -1.38 8.79 19.28
CA ARG A 586 -0.37 9.65 18.66
C ARG A 586 0.86 8.84 18.22
N ILE A 587 1.36 7.93 19.06
CA ILE A 587 2.48 7.02 18.71
C ILE A 587 2.14 6.25 17.43
N MET A 588 0.95 5.65 17.37
CA MET A 588 0.53 4.85 16.21
C MET A 588 0.55 5.65 14.90
N GLY A 589 0.03 6.88 14.91
CA GLY A 589 0.01 7.76 13.74
C GLY A 589 1.40 8.25 13.33
N ASP A 590 2.18 8.74 14.29
CA ASP A 590 3.52 9.30 14.03
C ASP A 590 4.51 8.21 13.59
N LEU A 591 4.35 6.96 14.04
CA LEU A 591 5.17 5.82 13.63
C LEU A 591 5.06 5.56 12.11
N ALA A 592 3.84 5.59 11.58
CA ALA A 592 3.60 5.41 10.15
C ALA A 592 4.22 6.57 9.34
N ALA A 593 4.02 7.81 9.80
CA ALA A 593 4.56 9.00 9.16
C ALA A 593 6.10 9.02 9.16
N GLU A 594 6.73 8.56 10.25
CA GLU A 594 8.19 8.45 10.36
C GLU A 594 8.75 7.45 9.33
N GLN A 595 8.12 6.27 9.18
CA GLN A 595 8.53 5.28 8.16
C GLN A 595 8.36 5.80 6.73
N LEU A 596 7.28 6.55 6.44
CA LEU A 596 7.10 7.22 5.15
C LEU A 596 8.23 8.22 4.89
N SER A 597 8.62 9.01 5.90
CA SER A 597 9.73 9.97 5.76
C SER A 597 11.06 9.29 5.46
N TRP A 598 11.26 8.07 5.99
CA TRP A 598 12.45 7.25 5.74
C TRP A 598 12.35 6.44 4.43
N LYS A 599 11.26 6.59 3.68
CA LYS A 599 10.96 5.86 2.44
C LYS A 599 10.87 4.33 2.62
N ASP A 600 10.63 3.85 3.84
CA ASP A 600 10.32 2.44 4.11
C ASP A 600 8.81 2.20 3.95
N TYR A 601 8.33 2.33 2.71
CA TYR A 601 6.91 2.32 2.41
C TYR A 601 6.24 1.00 2.78
N ARG A 602 6.98 -0.13 2.71
CA ARG A 602 6.45 -1.44 3.09
C ARG A 602 6.09 -1.46 4.58
N LYS A 603 7.03 -1.07 5.45
CA LYS A 603 6.75 -1.01 6.89
C LYS A 603 5.68 0.03 7.21
N ALA A 604 5.69 1.17 6.52
CA ALA A 604 4.65 2.19 6.69
C ALA A 604 3.25 1.61 6.40
N ILE A 605 3.07 0.91 5.27
CA ILE A 605 1.80 0.27 4.92
C ILE A 605 1.41 -0.79 5.96
N ASP A 606 2.36 -1.64 6.39
CA ASP A 606 2.09 -2.68 7.39
C ASP A 606 1.64 -2.08 8.75
N ILE A 607 2.27 -0.98 9.17
CA ILE A 607 1.88 -0.23 10.38
C ILE A 607 0.49 0.37 10.19
N ILE A 608 0.20 1.01 9.06
CA ILE A 608 -1.10 1.63 8.78
C ILE A 608 -2.21 0.58 8.78
N ASP A 609 -1.99 -0.57 8.13
CA ASP A 609 -2.95 -1.67 8.12
C ASP A 609 -3.19 -2.22 9.54
N GLY A 610 -2.14 -2.34 10.35
CA GLY A 610 -2.24 -2.68 11.77
C GLY A 610 -3.02 -1.64 12.58
N ASN A 611 -2.82 -0.35 12.29
CA ASN A 611 -3.52 0.76 12.94
C ASN A 611 -5.03 0.72 12.61
N ILE A 612 -5.39 0.51 11.35
CA ILE A 612 -6.79 0.38 10.89
C ILE A 612 -7.51 -0.75 11.66
N LEU A 613 -6.88 -1.92 11.80
CA LEU A 613 -7.43 -3.05 12.56
C LEU A 613 -7.56 -2.72 14.06
N THR A 614 -6.63 -1.96 14.60
CA THR A 614 -6.62 -1.57 16.01
C THR A 614 -7.73 -0.56 16.31
N TYR A 615 -7.91 0.45 15.45
CA TYR A 615 -9.01 1.42 15.57
C TYR A 615 -10.39 0.75 15.47
N GLU A 616 -10.54 -0.28 14.64
CA GLU A 616 -11.80 -1.05 14.58
C GLU A 616 -12.12 -1.72 15.93
N LYS A 617 -11.11 -2.26 16.63
CA LYS A 617 -11.28 -2.86 17.96
C LYS A 617 -11.66 -1.83 19.02
N TYR A 618 -11.22 -0.58 18.88
CA TYR A 618 -11.51 0.49 19.84
C TYR A 618 -12.96 0.97 19.83
N LYS A 619 -13.77 0.59 18.84
CA LYS A 619 -15.23 0.78 18.87
C LYS A 619 -15.92 0.14 20.08
N GLY A 620 -15.35 -0.95 20.61
CA GLY A 620 -15.88 -1.65 21.79
C GLY A 620 -15.49 -1.00 23.11
N ILE A 621 -14.67 0.05 23.11
CA ILE A 621 -14.13 0.70 24.32
C ILE A 621 -14.82 2.06 24.47
N PRO A 622 -15.62 2.29 25.53
CA PRO A 622 -16.41 3.53 25.68
C PRO A 622 -15.61 4.83 25.56
N GLU A 623 -14.37 4.85 26.06
CA GLU A 623 -13.48 6.02 26.05
C GLU A 623 -12.82 6.29 24.69
N ALA A 624 -12.79 5.30 23.80
CA ALA A 624 -12.12 5.40 22.49
C ALA A 624 -13.10 5.31 21.30
N ALA A 625 -14.35 4.90 21.54
CA ALA A 625 -15.37 4.67 20.53
C ALA A 625 -15.76 5.95 19.77
N GLU A 626 -15.71 7.11 20.43
CA GLU A 626 -16.11 8.41 19.85
C GLU A 626 -15.21 8.82 18.66
N ASP A 627 -13.91 8.55 18.74
CA ASP A 627 -12.92 8.94 17.72
C ASP A 627 -12.55 7.81 16.75
N ALA A 628 -12.88 6.54 17.08
CA ALA A 628 -12.34 5.37 16.41
C ALA A 628 -12.62 5.36 14.90
N GLU A 629 -13.81 5.76 14.48
CA GLU A 629 -14.20 5.78 13.06
C GLU A 629 -13.44 6.87 12.29
N GLN A 630 -13.30 8.07 12.85
CA GLN A 630 -12.55 9.16 12.20
C GLN A 630 -11.08 8.79 12.04
N LEU A 631 -10.48 8.12 13.03
CA LEU A 631 -9.09 7.67 12.96
C LEU A 631 -8.87 6.58 11.94
N LYS A 632 -9.83 5.66 11.82
CA LYS A 632 -9.82 4.65 10.77
C LYS A 632 -9.86 5.29 9.39
N ILE A 633 -10.74 6.26 9.16
CA ILE A 633 -10.83 6.98 7.88
C ILE A 633 -9.51 7.70 7.58
N ARG A 634 -8.94 8.42 8.56
CA ARG A 634 -7.65 9.10 8.41
C ARG A 634 -6.51 8.12 8.06
N ALA A 635 -6.43 6.99 8.76
CA ALA A 635 -5.42 5.97 8.47
C ALA A 635 -5.58 5.40 7.06
N ARG A 636 -6.80 5.29 6.52
CA ARG A 636 -7.03 4.89 5.12
C ARG A 636 -6.59 5.97 4.12
N PHE A 637 -6.70 7.25 4.46
CA PHE A 637 -6.13 8.32 3.65
C PHE A 637 -4.59 8.26 3.65
N ASP A 638 -3.98 8.05 4.83
CA ASP A 638 -2.53 7.84 4.95
C ASP A 638 -2.08 6.61 4.16
N ARG A 639 -2.91 5.55 4.14
CA ARG A 639 -2.68 4.34 3.33
C ARG A 639 -2.63 4.67 1.83
N ILE A 640 -3.53 5.50 1.32
CA ILE A 640 -3.51 5.94 -0.09
C ILE A 640 -2.22 6.69 -0.41
N LEU A 641 -1.78 7.60 0.47
CA LEU A 641 -0.51 8.31 0.28
C LEU A 641 0.69 7.35 0.32
N ALA A 642 0.69 6.41 1.25
CA ALA A 642 1.73 5.39 1.36
C ALA A 642 1.80 4.51 0.10
N LEU A 643 0.64 4.10 -0.44
CA LEU A 643 0.54 3.33 -1.67
C LEU A 643 1.00 4.14 -2.88
N PHE A 644 0.72 5.45 -2.91
CA PHE A 644 1.16 6.35 -3.96
C PHE A 644 2.70 6.43 -3.99
N GLN A 645 3.30 6.70 -2.84
CA GLN A 645 4.77 6.77 -2.71
C GLN A 645 5.46 5.43 -2.94
N ALA A 646 4.78 4.32 -2.64
CA ALA A 646 5.24 2.97 -2.96
C ALA A 646 5.02 2.57 -4.44
N GLU A 647 4.47 3.47 -5.26
CA GLU A 647 4.09 3.22 -6.67
C GLU A 647 3.12 2.03 -6.85
N LYS A 648 2.33 1.71 -5.83
CA LYS A 648 1.30 0.66 -5.85
C LYS A 648 -0.05 1.21 -6.32
N MET A 649 -0.05 1.77 -7.55
CA MET A 649 -1.18 2.55 -8.07
C MET A 649 -2.49 1.75 -8.20
N GLN A 650 -2.43 0.45 -8.51
CA GLN A 650 -3.64 -0.38 -8.59
C GLN A 650 -4.29 -0.61 -7.21
N ASP A 651 -3.48 -0.85 -6.17
CA ASP A 651 -3.97 -1.01 -4.80
C ASP A 651 -4.54 0.30 -4.26
N LEU A 652 -3.91 1.42 -4.63
CA LEU A 652 -4.39 2.77 -4.32
C LEU A 652 -5.78 3.01 -4.92
N ILE A 653 -5.95 2.79 -6.22
CA ILE A 653 -7.24 2.95 -6.92
C ILE A 653 -8.31 2.10 -6.24
N LYS A 654 -7.98 0.85 -5.88
CA LYS A 654 -8.90 -0.05 -5.19
C LYS A 654 -9.31 0.49 -3.82
N GLU A 655 -8.38 1.03 -3.04
CA GLU A 655 -8.69 1.65 -1.74
C GLU A 655 -9.61 2.87 -1.90
N TYR A 656 -9.33 3.73 -2.88
CA TYR A 656 -10.15 4.89 -3.19
C TYR A 656 -11.57 4.51 -3.61
N GLU A 657 -11.72 3.53 -4.50
CA GLU A 657 -13.04 3.05 -4.93
C GLU A 657 -13.83 2.41 -3.77
N ASN A 658 -13.17 1.82 -2.78
CA ASN A 658 -13.83 1.35 -1.56
C ASN A 658 -14.34 2.52 -0.71
N LEU A 659 -13.51 3.54 -0.46
CA LEU A 659 -13.93 4.76 0.26
C LEU A 659 -15.14 5.43 -0.41
N ARG A 660 -15.11 5.52 -1.74
CA ARG A 660 -16.21 6.08 -2.54
C ARG A 660 -17.50 5.26 -2.41
N LYS A 661 -17.42 3.93 -2.45
CA LYS A 661 -18.58 3.04 -2.26
C LYS A 661 -19.18 3.14 -0.86
N GLU A 662 -18.36 3.43 0.13
CA GLU A 662 -18.79 3.65 1.52
C GLU A 662 -19.39 5.05 1.73
N GLY A 663 -19.37 5.92 0.71
CA GLY A 663 -19.89 7.29 0.81
C GLY A 663 -19.02 8.23 1.63
N ILE A 664 -17.73 7.90 1.79
CA ILE A 664 -16.77 8.73 2.52
C ILE A 664 -16.31 9.87 1.62
N ASP A 665 -16.46 11.11 2.10
CA ASP A 665 -15.97 12.29 1.40
C ASP A 665 -14.44 12.34 1.44
N THR A 666 -13.82 12.63 0.29
CA THR A 666 -12.35 12.57 0.13
C THR A 666 -11.77 13.96 -0.18
N PRO A 667 -10.78 14.42 0.60
CA PRO A 667 -10.15 15.72 0.38
C PRO A 667 -9.53 15.88 -1.01
N SER A 668 -9.48 17.11 -1.52
CA SER A 668 -8.94 17.43 -2.85
C SER A 668 -7.47 17.01 -3.01
N TRP A 669 -6.61 17.19 -1.99
CA TRP A 669 -5.21 16.75 -2.02
C TRP A 669 -5.06 15.23 -2.14
N LEU A 670 -6.01 14.45 -1.62
CA LEU A 670 -6.02 13.00 -1.74
C LEU A 670 -6.43 12.60 -3.17
N ARG A 671 -7.49 13.23 -3.67
CA ARG A 671 -8.02 13.01 -5.03
C ARG A 671 -7.02 13.37 -6.12
N GLN A 672 -6.14 14.35 -5.91
CA GLN A 672 -5.03 14.66 -6.83
C GLN A 672 -4.11 13.44 -7.06
N ASN A 673 -3.66 12.79 -5.98
CA ASN A 673 -2.81 11.59 -6.07
C ASN A 673 -3.56 10.39 -6.68
N VAL A 674 -4.86 10.27 -6.42
CA VAL A 674 -5.73 9.25 -7.04
C VAL A 674 -5.85 9.47 -8.55
N ALA A 675 -6.05 10.72 -8.99
CA ALA A 675 -6.09 11.05 -10.41
C ALA A 675 -4.75 10.72 -11.10
N SER A 676 -3.61 11.03 -10.46
CA SER A 676 -2.28 10.60 -10.93
C SER A 676 -2.16 9.07 -11.03
N ALA A 677 -2.71 8.33 -10.06
CA ALA A 677 -2.70 6.87 -10.08
C ALA A 677 -3.53 6.32 -11.25
N TYR A 678 -4.70 6.91 -11.54
CA TYR A 678 -5.50 6.57 -12.72
C TYR A 678 -4.73 6.80 -14.02
N LEU A 679 -4.07 7.95 -14.14
CA LEU A 679 -3.23 8.27 -15.30
C LEU A 679 -2.10 7.24 -15.46
N TYR A 680 -1.38 6.93 -14.37
CA TYR A 680 -0.32 5.92 -14.34
C TYR A 680 -0.83 4.53 -14.75
N CYS A 681 -2.05 4.16 -14.33
CA CYS A 681 -2.72 2.91 -14.71
C CYS A 681 -3.37 2.94 -16.11
N ARG A 682 -2.98 3.89 -16.97
CA ARG A 682 -3.44 4.03 -18.35
C ARG A 682 -4.95 4.30 -18.50
N GLN A 683 -5.51 5.05 -17.53
CA GLN A 683 -6.91 5.50 -17.54
C GLN A 683 -7.00 7.05 -17.60
N PRO A 684 -6.45 7.68 -18.65
CA PRO A 684 -6.35 9.14 -18.74
C PRO A 684 -7.71 9.84 -18.80
N ASP A 685 -8.74 9.21 -19.39
CA ASP A 685 -10.10 9.76 -19.42
C ASP A 685 -10.68 9.96 -18.00
N THR A 686 -10.45 8.99 -17.12
CA THR A 686 -10.92 9.06 -15.73
C THR A 686 -10.09 10.06 -14.94
N ALA A 687 -8.77 10.05 -15.10
CA ALA A 687 -7.88 11.01 -14.48
C ALA A 687 -8.22 12.46 -14.88
N LEU A 688 -8.45 12.72 -16.18
CA LEU A 688 -8.81 14.03 -16.70
C LEU A 688 -10.15 14.53 -16.12
N ALA A 689 -11.16 13.65 -16.02
CA ALA A 689 -12.43 14.01 -15.41
C ALA A 689 -12.25 14.42 -13.94
N MET A 690 -11.45 13.67 -13.17
CA MET A 690 -11.16 14.00 -11.77
C MET A 690 -10.37 15.30 -11.63
N TYR A 691 -9.36 15.53 -12.46
CA TYR A 691 -8.61 16.80 -12.42
C TYR A 691 -9.46 18.00 -12.80
N ARG A 692 -10.37 17.87 -13.78
CA ARG A 692 -11.32 18.94 -14.13
C ARG A 692 -12.28 19.24 -12.97
N GLU A 693 -12.78 18.22 -12.28
CA GLU A 693 -13.60 18.39 -11.08
C GLU A 693 -12.84 19.16 -9.99
N LEU A 694 -11.59 18.76 -9.71
CA LEU A 694 -10.72 19.44 -8.75
C LEU A 694 -10.42 20.88 -9.15
N HIS A 695 -10.19 21.14 -10.43
CA HIS A 695 -9.97 22.50 -10.94
C HIS A 695 -11.19 23.40 -10.71
N GLU A 696 -12.40 22.89 -10.98
CA GLU A 696 -13.64 23.63 -10.74
C GLU A 696 -13.92 23.87 -9.25
N GLU A 697 -13.57 22.95 -8.37
CA GLU A 697 -13.64 23.15 -6.92
C GLU A 697 -12.70 24.26 -6.44
N LEU A 698 -11.43 24.22 -6.88
CA LEU A 698 -10.44 25.23 -6.55
C LEU A 698 -10.89 26.62 -7.02
N LYS A 699 -11.43 26.70 -8.24
CA LYS A 699 -12.02 27.92 -8.78
C LYS A 699 -13.18 28.46 -7.95
N LYS A 700 -14.11 27.61 -7.52
CA LYS A 700 -15.21 28.02 -6.62
C LYS A 700 -14.70 28.52 -5.27
N SER A 701 -13.56 28.01 -4.81
CA SER A 701 -12.92 28.44 -3.55
C SER A 701 -12.04 29.69 -3.68
N GLY A 702 -11.87 30.26 -4.87
CA GLY A 702 -10.97 31.40 -5.13
C GLY A 702 -9.48 31.03 -5.10
N LYS A 703 -9.16 29.75 -5.33
CA LYS A 703 -7.80 29.18 -5.34
C LYS A 703 -7.41 28.64 -6.73
N ASP A 704 -7.89 29.29 -7.79
CA ASP A 704 -7.61 28.93 -9.18
C ASP A 704 -6.23 29.37 -9.69
N SER A 705 -5.50 30.18 -8.92
CA SER A 705 -4.17 30.67 -9.26
C SER A 705 -3.05 29.80 -8.67
N TYR A 706 -1.82 30.06 -9.12
CA TYR A 706 -0.61 29.54 -8.47
C TYR A 706 -0.54 29.99 -7.00
N PRO A 707 -0.07 29.15 -6.05
CA PRO A 707 0.43 27.78 -6.24
C PRO A 707 -0.63 26.68 -6.15
N ASP A 708 -1.83 26.98 -5.66
CA ASP A 708 -2.83 25.97 -5.26
C ASP A 708 -3.32 25.09 -6.43
N ASN A 709 -3.43 25.67 -7.63
CA ASN A 709 -3.98 24.98 -8.81
C ASN A 709 -2.91 24.40 -9.74
N TYR A 710 -1.62 24.62 -9.46
CA TYR A 710 -0.51 24.23 -10.34
C TYR A 710 -0.49 22.72 -10.64
N LEU A 711 -0.47 21.87 -9.60
CA LEU A 711 -0.42 20.41 -9.74
C LEU A 711 -1.65 19.84 -10.45
N THR A 712 -2.82 20.45 -10.24
CA THR A 712 -4.06 20.06 -10.93
C THR A 712 -3.95 20.32 -12.42
N LEU A 713 -3.48 21.51 -12.82
CA LEU A 713 -3.31 21.89 -14.22
C LEU A 713 -2.21 21.07 -14.90
N GLN A 714 -1.10 20.79 -14.22
CA GLN A 714 -0.10 19.85 -14.72
C GLN A 714 -0.68 18.45 -14.94
N GLY A 715 -1.51 17.98 -14.02
CA GLY A 715 -2.25 16.72 -14.19
C GLY A 715 -3.18 16.71 -15.40
N ILE A 716 -3.88 17.82 -15.66
CA ILE A 716 -4.71 18.00 -16.86
C ILE A 716 -3.84 17.95 -18.11
N TYR A 717 -2.75 18.72 -18.15
CA TYR A 717 -1.80 18.75 -19.27
C TYR A 717 -1.28 17.33 -19.59
N ALA A 718 -0.79 16.61 -18.58
CA ALA A 718 -0.29 15.24 -18.76
C ALA A 718 -1.37 14.28 -19.29
N CYS A 719 -2.62 14.40 -18.82
CA CYS A 719 -3.73 13.61 -19.35
C CYS A 719 -4.04 13.94 -20.82
N LEU A 720 -3.96 15.22 -21.21
CA LEU A 720 -4.23 15.66 -22.59
C LEU A 720 -3.13 15.19 -23.56
N ILE A 721 -1.87 15.19 -23.13
CA ILE A 721 -0.76 14.57 -23.89
C ILE A 721 -1.05 13.08 -24.13
N GLU A 722 -1.41 12.33 -23.09
CA GLU A 722 -1.73 10.90 -23.19
C GLU A 722 -3.00 10.59 -24.01
N LEU A 723 -3.92 11.56 -24.11
CA LEU A 723 -5.12 11.48 -24.95
C LEU A 723 -4.89 11.97 -26.38
N GLU A 724 -3.67 12.41 -26.72
CA GLU A 724 -3.34 13.02 -28.00
C GLU A 724 -4.26 14.21 -28.34
N ASP A 725 -4.56 15.08 -27.37
CA ASP A 725 -5.22 16.37 -27.59
C ASP A 725 -4.19 17.50 -27.46
N GLN A 726 -3.32 17.61 -28.47
CA GLN A 726 -2.17 18.52 -28.44
C GLN A 726 -2.58 19.99 -28.37
N ARG A 727 -3.74 20.35 -28.92
CA ARG A 727 -4.26 21.71 -28.89
C ARG A 727 -4.70 22.11 -27.48
N ALA A 728 -5.52 21.28 -26.84
CA ALA A 728 -5.94 21.57 -25.46
C ALA A 728 -4.74 21.51 -24.49
N ALA A 729 -3.78 20.61 -24.72
CA ALA A 729 -2.56 20.55 -23.93
C ALA A 729 -1.75 21.86 -24.03
N ASP A 730 -1.61 22.41 -25.24
CA ASP A 730 -0.92 23.68 -25.49
C ASP A 730 -1.61 24.85 -24.76
N GLU A 731 -2.94 24.94 -24.83
CA GLU A 731 -3.72 25.98 -24.12
C GLU A 731 -3.49 25.94 -22.60
N ILE A 732 -3.40 24.75 -22.00
CA ILE A 732 -3.09 24.58 -20.58
C ILE A 732 -1.62 24.95 -20.27
N LEU A 733 -0.69 24.57 -21.15
CA LEU A 733 0.72 24.86 -20.98
C LEU A 733 1.02 26.36 -21.09
N GLU A 734 0.43 27.06 -22.06
CA GLU A 734 0.50 28.53 -22.17
C GLU A 734 -0.03 29.22 -20.91
N PHE A 735 -1.13 28.70 -20.35
CA PHE A 735 -1.67 29.21 -19.10
C PHE A 735 -0.70 29.00 -17.93
N LEU A 736 -0.13 27.80 -17.78
CA LEU A 736 0.89 27.48 -16.76
C LEU A 736 2.13 28.38 -16.91
N GLU A 737 2.60 28.59 -18.14
CA GLU A 737 3.72 29.47 -18.44
C GLU A 737 3.45 30.91 -18.02
N LYS A 738 2.23 31.40 -18.22
CA LYS A 738 1.87 32.78 -17.86
C LYS A 738 1.70 32.97 -16.34
N GLU A 739 0.99 32.05 -15.69
CA GLU A 739 0.60 32.19 -14.29
C GLU A 739 1.71 31.81 -13.30
N THR A 740 2.64 30.93 -13.70
CA THR A 740 3.73 30.52 -12.82
C THR A 740 4.78 31.65 -12.73
N PRO A 741 4.99 32.25 -11.55
CA PRO A 741 5.93 33.36 -11.40
C PRO A 741 7.37 32.86 -11.44
N ALA A 742 8.30 33.68 -11.95
CA ALA A 742 9.73 33.35 -11.97
C ALA A 742 10.39 33.34 -10.58
N PHE A 743 9.82 34.10 -9.63
CA PHE A 743 10.27 34.13 -8.25
C PHE A 743 9.11 33.76 -7.32
N ALA A 744 9.36 32.84 -6.41
CA ALA A 744 8.44 32.47 -5.35
C ALA A 744 8.79 33.23 -4.06
N ARG A 745 7.82 33.37 -3.15
CA ARG A 745 8.03 34.04 -1.85
C ARG A 745 7.63 33.19 -0.64
N PRO A 746 8.27 32.03 -0.40
CA PRO A 746 8.07 31.30 0.84
C PRO A 746 8.60 32.13 2.03
N ASP A 747 7.80 32.25 3.08
CA ASP A 747 8.17 32.97 4.33
C ASP A 747 8.66 34.41 4.15
N GLY A 748 8.24 35.07 3.06
CA GLY A 748 8.57 36.47 2.80
C GLY A 748 9.91 36.71 2.07
N VAL A 749 10.68 35.67 1.74
CA VAL A 749 11.96 35.76 1.02
C VAL A 749 11.77 35.43 -0.46
N TYR A 750 12.28 36.28 -1.36
CA TYR A 750 12.26 35.99 -2.79
C TYR A 750 13.32 34.93 -3.12
N ILE A 751 12.87 33.80 -3.67
CA ILE A 751 13.72 32.75 -4.22
C ILE A 751 13.31 32.49 -5.67
N GLU A 752 14.23 32.02 -6.50
CA GLU A 752 13.89 31.51 -7.83
C GLU A 752 12.87 30.38 -7.71
N ASN A 753 11.87 30.36 -8.58
CA ASN A 753 10.81 29.37 -8.57
C ASN A 753 11.18 28.16 -9.45
N PRO A 754 11.46 26.97 -8.89
CA PRO A 754 11.77 25.78 -9.69
C PRO A 754 10.64 25.40 -10.65
N ASP A 755 9.38 25.56 -10.21
CA ASP A 755 8.19 25.23 -11.02
C ASP A 755 8.13 26.02 -12.33
N LYS A 756 8.69 27.25 -12.35
CA LYS A 756 8.80 28.04 -13.57
C LYS A 756 9.74 27.41 -14.58
N MET A 757 10.86 26.88 -14.08
CA MET A 757 11.85 26.21 -14.93
C MET A 757 11.29 24.89 -15.44
N ASP A 758 10.58 24.12 -14.60
CA ASP A 758 9.96 22.87 -15.01
C ASP A 758 8.91 23.09 -16.11
N VAL A 759 8.06 24.11 -15.99
CA VAL A 759 7.11 24.49 -17.04
C VAL A 759 7.82 24.90 -18.35
N ALA A 760 8.96 25.59 -18.27
CA ALA A 760 9.74 25.91 -19.46
C ALA A 760 10.33 24.65 -20.12
N VAL A 761 10.80 23.68 -19.33
CA VAL A 761 11.26 22.39 -19.88
C VAL A 761 10.11 21.58 -20.50
N GLU A 762 8.91 21.64 -19.89
CA GLU A 762 7.70 21.01 -20.44
C GLU A 762 7.33 21.54 -21.83
N ARG A 763 7.61 22.81 -22.15
CA ARG A 763 7.49 23.33 -23.51
C ARG A 763 8.40 22.64 -24.51
N GLY A 764 9.62 22.31 -24.10
CA GLY A 764 10.54 21.48 -24.89
C GLY A 764 9.97 20.08 -25.12
N TRP A 765 9.43 19.45 -24.07
CA TRP A 765 8.77 18.15 -24.18
C TRP A 765 7.53 18.18 -25.06
N TRP A 766 6.73 19.25 -25.00
CA TRP A 766 5.58 19.44 -25.88
C TRP A 766 5.99 19.44 -27.36
N TYR A 767 7.07 20.13 -27.72
CA TYR A 767 7.61 20.06 -29.09
C TYR A 767 8.04 18.64 -29.48
N ILE A 768 8.63 17.87 -28.55
CA ILE A 768 8.99 16.47 -28.77
C ILE A 768 7.74 15.61 -29.00
N TYR A 769 6.71 15.74 -28.15
CA TYR A 769 5.46 14.98 -28.27
C TYR A 769 4.69 15.32 -29.56
N ASN A 770 4.84 16.56 -30.05
CA ASN A 770 4.28 17.03 -31.31
C ASN A 770 5.17 16.71 -32.53
N ASP A 771 6.23 15.90 -32.38
CA ASP A 771 7.18 15.54 -33.45
C ASP A 771 7.83 16.74 -34.16
N GLN A 772 8.05 17.83 -33.40
CA GLN A 772 8.67 19.08 -33.81
C GLN A 772 10.11 19.17 -33.30
N LEU A 773 10.92 18.16 -33.63
CA LEU A 773 12.26 17.97 -33.05
C LEU A 773 13.23 19.12 -33.38
N SER A 774 13.09 19.81 -34.50
CA SER A 774 13.92 20.98 -34.85
C SER A 774 13.64 22.18 -33.95
N TYR A 775 12.36 22.42 -33.64
CA TYR A 775 11.93 23.49 -32.74
C TYR A 775 12.30 23.16 -31.29
N ALA A 776 12.17 21.88 -30.90
CA ALA A 776 12.60 21.41 -29.59
C ALA A 776 14.10 21.64 -29.39
N ASP A 777 14.92 21.28 -30.38
CA ASP A 777 16.38 21.45 -30.37
C ASP A 777 16.78 22.93 -30.20
N GLU A 778 16.21 23.82 -31.03
CA GLU A 778 16.48 25.26 -30.96
C GLU A 778 16.08 25.85 -29.61
N TYR A 779 14.87 25.54 -29.14
CA TYR A 779 14.33 26.05 -27.87
C TYR A 779 15.12 25.56 -26.66
N LEU A 780 15.39 24.25 -26.58
CA LEU A 780 16.13 23.66 -25.45
C LEU A 780 17.61 24.04 -25.48
N THR A 781 18.22 24.25 -26.65
CA THR A 781 19.59 24.77 -26.76
C THR A 781 19.70 26.19 -26.22
N ASP A 782 18.74 27.06 -26.52
CA ASP A 782 18.72 28.43 -25.97
C ASP A 782 18.50 28.42 -24.45
N LEU A 783 17.60 27.57 -23.94
CA LEU A 783 17.44 27.36 -22.49
C LEU A 783 18.72 26.81 -21.85
N HIS A 784 19.37 25.86 -22.51
CA HIS A 784 20.61 25.26 -22.06
C HIS A 784 21.73 26.30 -21.95
N TYR A 785 21.85 27.19 -22.94
CA TYR A 785 22.81 28.29 -22.91
C TYR A 785 22.59 29.23 -21.70
N ARG A 786 21.34 29.48 -21.33
CA ARG A 786 20.97 30.31 -20.17
C ARG A 786 21.16 29.60 -18.83
N ALA A 787 21.03 28.27 -18.78
CA ALA A 787 21.11 27.45 -17.57
C ALA A 787 21.94 26.16 -17.80
N PRO A 788 23.27 26.26 -17.99
CA PRO A 788 24.09 25.13 -18.49
C PRO A 788 24.28 23.98 -17.49
N TYR A 789 23.98 24.18 -16.21
CA TYR A 789 24.08 23.15 -15.16
C TYR A 789 22.75 22.51 -14.79
N ASN A 790 21.63 22.93 -15.40
CA ASN A 790 20.34 22.32 -15.13
C ASN A 790 20.24 20.97 -15.85
N THR A 791 20.11 19.89 -15.08
CA THR A 791 20.06 18.51 -15.57
C THR A 791 18.78 18.21 -16.34
N ASN A 792 17.62 18.74 -15.93
CA ASN A 792 16.35 18.53 -16.64
C ASN A 792 16.41 19.03 -18.09
N ILE A 793 17.03 20.20 -18.34
CA ILE A 793 17.21 20.74 -19.70
C ILE A 793 18.13 19.83 -20.52
N ARG A 794 19.27 19.43 -19.94
CA ARG A 794 20.24 18.55 -20.62
C ARG A 794 19.62 17.21 -20.98
N THR A 795 18.88 16.62 -20.04
CA THR A 795 18.15 15.37 -20.24
C THR A 795 17.14 15.52 -21.37
N ALA A 796 16.32 16.58 -21.39
CA ALA A 796 15.38 16.84 -22.47
C ALA A 796 16.09 17.02 -23.84
N LEU A 797 17.19 17.78 -23.88
CA LEU A 797 18.00 17.98 -25.09
C LEU A 797 18.63 16.66 -25.58
N ALA A 798 19.10 15.81 -24.67
CA ALA A 798 19.61 14.48 -24.99
C ALA A 798 18.53 13.59 -25.63
N TYR A 799 17.28 13.65 -25.13
CA TYR A 799 16.16 12.97 -25.78
C TYR A 799 15.86 13.54 -27.18
N VAL A 800 15.95 14.86 -27.38
CA VAL A 800 15.86 15.46 -28.73
C VAL A 800 16.91 14.85 -29.65
N HIS A 801 18.18 14.86 -29.25
CA HIS A 801 19.26 14.25 -30.05
C HIS A 801 19.03 12.76 -30.33
N TYR A 802 18.52 12.00 -29.34
CA TYR A 802 18.17 10.60 -29.49
C TYR A 802 17.08 10.41 -30.57
N TYR A 803 15.98 11.16 -30.50
CA TYR A 803 14.88 11.05 -31.48
C TYR A 803 15.28 11.54 -32.88
N ARG A 804 16.24 12.48 -32.98
CA ARG A 804 16.85 12.92 -34.25
C ARG A 804 17.80 11.87 -34.85
N GLY A 805 18.18 10.85 -34.07
CA GLY A 805 19.07 9.75 -34.49
C GLY A 805 20.56 10.04 -34.30
N TRP A 806 20.93 11.01 -33.46
CA TRP A 806 22.31 11.37 -33.13
C TRP A 806 22.73 10.70 -31.82
N PHE A 807 22.85 9.38 -31.84
CA PHE A 807 23.03 8.56 -30.63
C PHE A 807 24.34 8.84 -29.89
N ARG A 808 25.44 9.15 -30.58
CA ARG A 808 26.71 9.46 -29.90
C ARG A 808 26.60 10.79 -29.16
N LEU A 809 25.99 11.79 -29.78
CA LEU A 809 25.75 13.10 -29.15
C LEU A 809 24.77 12.99 -27.98
N ALA A 810 23.69 12.23 -28.14
CA ALA A 810 22.73 11.97 -27.06
C ALA A 810 23.39 11.27 -25.87
N LEU A 811 24.27 10.29 -26.14
CA LEU A 811 24.95 9.52 -25.10
C LEU A 811 25.87 10.41 -24.25
N GLU A 812 26.60 11.32 -24.88
CA GLU A 812 27.44 12.30 -24.19
C GLU A 812 26.62 13.16 -23.22
N GLU A 813 25.50 13.73 -23.69
CA GLU A 813 24.64 14.57 -22.85
C GLU A 813 23.97 13.77 -21.71
N PHE A 814 23.52 12.54 -21.98
CA PHE A 814 22.99 11.67 -20.92
C PHE A 814 24.04 11.32 -19.87
N GLN A 815 25.28 11.03 -20.29
CA GLN A 815 26.40 10.77 -19.37
C GLN A 815 26.72 11.99 -18.50
N ILE A 816 26.75 13.19 -19.09
CA ILE A 816 26.95 14.43 -18.34
C ILE A 816 25.83 14.62 -17.32
N SER A 817 24.56 14.49 -17.74
CA SER A 817 23.41 14.67 -16.86
C SER A 817 23.40 13.66 -15.70
N ALA A 818 23.60 12.37 -15.99
CA ALA A 818 23.66 11.31 -14.97
C ALA A 818 24.89 11.42 -14.04
N THR A 819 25.96 12.09 -14.47
CA THR A 819 27.13 12.36 -13.63
C THR A 819 26.87 13.54 -12.69
N LEU A 820 26.19 14.59 -13.17
CA LEU A 820 25.83 15.77 -12.38
C LEU A 820 24.75 15.44 -11.33
N ASP A 821 23.74 14.67 -11.72
CA ASP A 821 22.71 14.13 -10.83
C ASP A 821 22.54 12.61 -11.02
N PRO A 822 23.22 11.79 -10.21
CA PRO A 822 23.08 10.34 -10.22
C PRO A 822 21.69 9.82 -9.83
N LYS A 823 20.77 10.70 -9.42
CA LYS A 823 19.36 10.36 -9.13
C LYS A 823 18.42 10.74 -10.27
N ASP A 824 18.89 11.40 -11.33
CA ASP A 824 18.10 11.65 -12.53
C ASP A 824 17.84 10.32 -13.27
N LYS A 825 16.75 9.68 -12.88
CA LYS A 825 16.26 8.43 -13.47
C LYS A 825 15.93 8.61 -14.96
N ALA A 826 15.45 9.78 -15.38
CA ALA A 826 15.09 10.02 -16.77
C ALA A 826 16.34 10.05 -17.67
N ALA A 827 17.44 10.64 -17.18
CA ALA A 827 18.74 10.58 -17.84
C ALA A 827 19.28 9.15 -17.92
N GLN A 828 19.21 8.37 -16.84
CA GLN A 828 19.68 6.98 -16.83
C GLN A 828 18.88 6.07 -17.76
N ILE A 829 17.56 6.26 -17.83
CA ILE A 829 16.70 5.52 -18.77
C ILE A 829 17.05 5.89 -20.22
N GLY A 830 17.20 7.18 -20.51
CA GLY A 830 17.58 7.67 -21.84
C GLY A 830 18.98 7.19 -22.25
N MET A 831 19.92 7.17 -21.31
CA MET A 831 21.24 6.57 -21.47
C MET A 831 21.16 5.09 -21.84
N ALA A 832 20.32 4.31 -21.18
CA ALA A 832 20.16 2.89 -21.49
C ALA A 832 19.59 2.66 -22.91
N TYR A 833 18.59 3.45 -23.33
CA TYR A 833 18.09 3.42 -24.70
C TYR A 833 19.19 3.80 -25.71
N THR A 834 19.98 4.82 -25.40
CA THR A 834 21.02 5.32 -26.30
C THR A 834 22.20 4.37 -26.38
N LEU A 835 22.64 3.76 -25.28
CA LEU A 835 23.64 2.69 -25.26
C LEU A 835 23.19 1.51 -26.13
N ASN A 836 21.91 1.17 -26.12
CA ASN A 836 21.35 0.16 -27.00
C ASN A 836 21.49 0.59 -28.47
N GLU A 837 21.04 1.78 -28.85
CA GLU A 837 21.16 2.23 -30.24
C GLU A 837 22.61 2.48 -30.70
N ASN A 838 23.54 2.70 -29.77
CA ASN A 838 24.98 2.87 -30.00
C ASN A 838 25.77 1.54 -29.99
N ASP A 839 25.09 0.39 -30.08
CA ASP A 839 25.66 -0.96 -30.08
C ASP A 839 26.45 -1.34 -28.80
N GLU A 840 26.21 -0.66 -27.68
CA GLU A 840 26.79 -0.93 -26.35
C GLU A 840 25.84 -1.78 -25.49
N TRP A 841 25.45 -2.93 -26.05
CA TRP A 841 24.33 -3.75 -25.58
C TRP A 841 24.43 -4.20 -24.13
N GLU A 842 25.60 -4.72 -23.74
CA GLU A 842 25.83 -5.27 -22.41
C GLU A 842 25.70 -4.20 -21.34
N GLN A 843 26.22 -3.00 -21.62
CA GLN A 843 26.07 -1.84 -20.75
C GLN A 843 24.61 -1.43 -20.65
N ALA A 844 23.88 -1.37 -21.78
CA ALA A 844 22.46 -1.05 -21.80
C ALA A 844 21.63 -2.03 -20.92
N ARG A 845 21.87 -3.35 -21.03
CA ARG A 845 21.15 -4.36 -20.22
C ARG A 845 21.56 -4.31 -18.76
N SER A 846 22.86 -4.12 -18.48
CA SER A 846 23.36 -3.99 -17.11
C SER A 846 22.72 -2.80 -16.41
N LEU A 847 22.69 -1.65 -17.07
CA LEU A 847 22.06 -0.44 -16.55
C LEU A 847 20.54 -0.63 -16.39
N ALA A 848 19.86 -1.21 -17.38
CA ALA A 848 18.42 -1.49 -17.27
C ALA A 848 18.09 -2.46 -16.13
N ALA A 849 18.93 -3.47 -15.89
CA ALA A 849 18.76 -4.42 -14.79
C ALA A 849 19.01 -3.77 -13.42
N GLU A 850 20.00 -2.87 -13.31
CA GLU A 850 20.26 -2.09 -12.11
C GLU A 850 19.09 -1.13 -11.80
N LEU A 851 18.59 -0.44 -12.82
CA LEU A 851 17.41 0.43 -12.70
C LEU A 851 16.19 -0.36 -12.25
N ALA A 852 15.95 -1.55 -12.78
CA ALA A 852 14.83 -2.39 -12.37
C ALA A 852 14.96 -2.94 -10.95
N LYS A 853 16.18 -3.15 -10.46
CA LYS A 853 16.42 -3.52 -9.06
C LYS A 853 16.15 -2.34 -8.12
N THR A 854 16.52 -1.14 -8.53
CA THR A 854 16.39 0.09 -7.74
C THR A 854 14.96 0.64 -7.76
N TYR A 855 14.30 0.56 -8.92
CA TYR A 855 12.96 1.09 -9.18
C TYR A 855 12.03 0.00 -9.78
N PRO A 856 11.75 -1.09 -9.05
CA PRO A 856 11.00 -2.24 -9.58
C PRO A 856 9.54 -1.94 -9.92
N ALA A 857 8.97 -0.88 -9.33
CA ALA A 857 7.59 -0.49 -9.56
C ALA A 857 7.45 0.47 -10.75
N ASP A 858 8.50 1.19 -11.13
CA ASP A 858 8.44 2.30 -12.09
C ASP A 858 8.03 1.86 -13.51
N LEU A 859 7.13 2.61 -14.14
CA LEU A 859 6.58 2.26 -15.45
C LEU A 859 7.59 2.49 -16.58
N ALA A 860 8.39 3.55 -16.52
CA ALA A 860 9.37 3.85 -17.57
C ALA A 860 10.52 2.84 -17.56
N VAL A 861 10.95 2.39 -16.38
CA VAL A 861 11.93 1.31 -16.22
C VAL A 861 11.36 -0.02 -16.73
N LYS A 862 10.10 -0.35 -16.43
CA LYS A 862 9.43 -1.54 -17.00
C LYS A 862 9.32 -1.46 -18.51
N LYS A 863 9.00 -0.29 -19.08
CA LYS A 863 8.95 -0.07 -20.54
C LYS A 863 10.34 -0.26 -21.16
N LEU A 864 11.40 0.26 -20.53
CA LEU A 864 12.78 0.03 -20.96
C LEU A 864 13.10 -1.46 -21.00
N GLN A 865 12.86 -2.20 -19.92
CA GLN A 865 13.08 -3.66 -19.89
C GLN A 865 12.29 -4.38 -20.98
N ARG A 866 11.00 -4.08 -21.10
CA ARG A 866 10.12 -4.65 -22.13
C ARG A 866 10.65 -4.38 -23.53
N SER A 867 11.13 -3.17 -23.80
CA SER A 867 11.68 -2.81 -25.11
C SER A 867 12.93 -3.63 -25.47
N LEU A 868 13.83 -3.85 -24.50
CA LEU A 868 15.05 -4.64 -24.68
C LEU A 868 14.72 -6.13 -24.85
N GLU A 869 13.79 -6.66 -24.06
CA GLU A 869 13.30 -8.04 -24.20
C GLU A 869 12.67 -8.30 -25.58
N LEU A 870 11.90 -7.33 -26.12
CA LEU A 870 11.28 -7.45 -27.44
C LEU A 870 12.29 -7.51 -28.59
N GLN A 871 13.47 -6.92 -28.44
CA GLN A 871 14.54 -7.01 -29.45
C GLN A 871 15.17 -8.41 -29.51
N GLU A 872 15.06 -9.17 -28.43
CA GLU A 872 15.59 -10.54 -28.30
C GLU A 872 14.56 -11.60 -28.71
N LYS A 873 13.32 -11.18 -29.02
CA LYS A 873 12.26 -12.07 -29.53
C LYS A 873 12.49 -12.48 -30.97
N ARG A 874 11.97 -13.65 -31.31
CA ARG A 874 11.91 -14.10 -32.71
C ARG A 874 10.99 -13.17 -33.47
N THR A 875 11.33 -12.83 -34.70
CA THR A 875 10.48 -12.00 -35.55
C THR A 875 10.07 -12.78 -36.79
N LEU A 876 8.77 -12.91 -37.03
CA LEU A 876 8.20 -13.40 -38.27
C LEU A 876 7.72 -12.21 -39.10
N THR A 877 8.25 -12.11 -40.31
CA THR A 877 7.81 -11.13 -41.31
C THR A 877 7.21 -11.88 -42.50
N ILE A 878 6.01 -11.48 -42.91
CA ILE A 878 5.34 -12.01 -44.10
C ILE A 878 5.06 -10.84 -45.03
N ASP A 879 5.76 -10.80 -46.15
CA ASP A 879 5.51 -9.86 -47.23
C ASP A 879 4.72 -10.55 -48.33
N SER A 880 3.67 -9.90 -48.81
CA SER A 880 2.94 -10.33 -49.99
C SER A 880 2.81 -9.18 -50.97
N ASN A 881 2.96 -9.45 -52.26
CA ASN A 881 2.77 -8.45 -53.30
C ASN A 881 2.12 -9.04 -54.54
N TYR A 882 1.37 -8.18 -55.23
CA TYR A 882 0.83 -8.43 -56.55
C TYR A 882 1.05 -7.17 -57.39
N SER A 883 1.56 -7.31 -58.60
CA SER A 883 1.71 -6.21 -59.55
C SER A 883 1.21 -6.64 -60.92
N ASN A 884 0.60 -5.69 -61.63
CA ASN A 884 0.18 -5.81 -63.01
C ASN A 884 0.77 -4.63 -63.78
N GLU A 885 1.59 -4.91 -64.80
CA GLU A 885 2.18 -3.90 -65.67
C GLU A 885 1.50 -3.89 -67.06
N GLY A 886 0.17 -4.07 -67.10
CA GLY A 886 -0.60 -4.09 -68.33
C GLY A 886 -0.19 -5.21 -69.29
N SER A 887 0.31 -4.86 -70.48
CA SER A 887 0.77 -5.83 -71.49
C SER A 887 2.20 -6.36 -71.27
N PHE A 888 2.91 -5.88 -70.24
CA PHE A 888 4.32 -6.22 -70.01
C PHE A 888 4.50 -7.49 -69.17
N VAL A 889 4.30 -7.40 -67.85
CA VAL A 889 4.52 -8.50 -66.90
C VAL A 889 3.56 -8.36 -65.71
N ASP A 890 2.97 -9.47 -65.28
CA ASP A 890 2.30 -9.62 -64.00
C ASP A 890 3.25 -10.31 -63.02
N GLY A 891 3.28 -9.82 -61.78
CA GLY A 891 4.09 -10.32 -60.68
C GLY A 891 3.22 -10.70 -59.48
N SER A 892 3.53 -11.80 -58.83
CA SER A 892 2.97 -12.14 -57.51
C SER A 892 4.06 -12.75 -56.65
N GLY A 893 4.21 -12.31 -55.42
CA GLY A 893 5.25 -12.79 -54.54
C GLY A 893 4.79 -12.92 -53.10
N ILE A 894 5.35 -13.89 -52.40
CA ILE A 894 5.24 -14.06 -50.96
C ILE A 894 6.64 -14.33 -50.42
N THR A 895 7.08 -13.50 -49.47
CA THR A 895 8.30 -13.72 -48.70
C THR A 895 7.92 -14.00 -47.26
N ILE A 896 8.39 -15.12 -46.71
CA ILE A 896 8.26 -15.45 -45.30
C ILE A 896 9.66 -15.47 -44.72
N ARG A 897 9.92 -14.56 -43.78
CA ARG A 897 11.20 -14.44 -43.09
C ARG A 897 11.04 -14.68 -41.59
N LEU A 898 11.88 -15.53 -41.04
CA LEU A 898 11.98 -15.78 -39.60
C LEU A 898 13.36 -15.37 -39.11
N ASP A 899 13.43 -14.27 -38.36
CA ASP A 899 14.63 -13.82 -37.66
C ASP A 899 14.71 -14.46 -36.27
N GLN A 900 15.85 -15.07 -35.98
CA GLN A 900 16.23 -15.63 -34.68
C GLN A 900 17.43 -14.83 -34.14
N PRO A 901 17.23 -13.95 -33.15
CA PRO A 901 18.32 -13.37 -32.39
C PRO A 901 19.06 -14.48 -31.63
N ILE A 902 20.39 -14.57 -31.80
CA ILE A 902 21.25 -15.43 -30.97
C ILE A 902 21.77 -14.63 -29.78
N TYR A 903 22.13 -13.38 -30.04
CA TYR A 903 22.53 -12.36 -29.08
C TYR A 903 22.06 -11.00 -29.63
N PRO A 904 21.95 -9.92 -28.83
CA PRO A 904 21.50 -8.61 -29.33
C PRO A 904 22.23 -8.10 -30.58
N ASP A 905 23.53 -8.40 -30.71
CA ASP A 905 24.40 -8.01 -31.84
C ASP A 905 24.37 -9.00 -33.02
N ARG A 906 23.75 -10.18 -32.88
CA ARG A 906 23.84 -11.31 -33.83
C ARG A 906 22.50 -11.94 -34.10
N LYS A 907 22.07 -11.82 -35.35
CA LYS A 907 20.84 -12.43 -35.84
C LYS A 907 21.18 -13.46 -36.91
N ILE A 908 20.49 -14.59 -36.87
CA ILE A 908 20.38 -15.50 -38.01
C ILE A 908 18.94 -15.45 -38.51
N TYR A 909 18.74 -15.66 -39.79
CA TYR A 909 17.40 -15.71 -40.36
C TYR A 909 17.28 -16.82 -41.39
N THR A 910 16.06 -17.29 -41.56
CA THR A 910 15.67 -18.09 -42.71
C THR A 910 14.60 -17.35 -43.48
N GLU A 911 14.69 -17.40 -44.80
CA GLU A 911 13.75 -16.76 -45.70
C GLU A 911 13.26 -17.76 -46.75
N MET A 912 11.96 -17.75 -47.00
CA MET A 912 11.32 -18.48 -48.08
C MET A 912 10.62 -17.48 -48.98
N LEU A 913 11.05 -17.45 -50.24
CA LEU A 913 10.48 -16.60 -51.28
C LEU A 913 9.79 -17.48 -52.30
N TRP A 914 8.51 -17.21 -52.52
CA TRP A 914 7.77 -17.64 -53.70
C TRP A 914 7.55 -16.44 -54.60
N LEU A 915 7.96 -16.51 -55.86
CA LEU A 915 7.77 -15.45 -56.84
C LEU A 915 7.25 -16.05 -58.14
N LEU A 916 6.15 -15.48 -58.62
CA LEU A 916 5.55 -15.78 -59.90
C LEU A 916 5.64 -14.56 -60.80
N THR A 917 6.19 -14.74 -62.00
CA THR A 917 6.16 -13.74 -63.06
C THR A 917 5.52 -14.32 -64.31
N SER A 918 4.61 -13.59 -64.95
CA SER A 918 3.95 -14.01 -66.18
C SER A 918 3.77 -12.86 -67.15
N GLN A 919 3.89 -13.15 -68.44
CA GLN A 919 3.52 -12.25 -69.52
C GLN A 919 2.24 -12.77 -70.20
N PRO A 920 1.17 -11.97 -70.32
CA PRO A 920 -0.02 -12.35 -71.04
C PRO A 920 0.27 -12.57 -72.54
N LYS A 921 -0.50 -13.44 -73.21
CA LYS A 921 -0.37 -13.70 -74.64
C LYS A 921 -0.77 -12.45 -75.44
N ASP A 922 0.10 -11.98 -76.33
CA ASP A 922 -0.16 -10.88 -77.26
C ASP A 922 -0.21 -11.41 -78.71
N SER A 923 -0.77 -10.63 -79.62
CA SER A 923 -0.87 -10.86 -81.07
C SER A 923 0.42 -11.36 -81.75
N ASN A 924 1.59 -10.98 -81.21
CA ASN A 924 2.90 -11.29 -81.79
C ASN A 924 3.82 -12.16 -80.88
N GLN A 925 3.42 -12.51 -79.66
CA GLN A 925 4.26 -13.26 -78.71
C GLN A 925 3.45 -14.27 -77.88
N GLU A 926 3.96 -15.50 -77.74
CA GLU A 926 3.36 -16.49 -76.84
C GLU A 926 3.50 -16.06 -75.37
N GLY A 927 2.44 -16.29 -74.59
CA GLY A 927 2.46 -16.03 -73.15
C GLY A 927 3.51 -16.90 -72.47
N LYS A 928 4.28 -16.30 -71.55
CA LYS A 928 5.30 -16.99 -70.76
C LYS A 928 5.01 -16.87 -69.28
N ARG A 929 5.40 -17.87 -68.51
CA ARG A 929 5.27 -17.87 -67.05
C ARG A 929 6.50 -18.51 -66.43
N ARG A 930 7.03 -17.91 -65.37
CA ARG A 930 8.12 -18.45 -64.57
C ARG A 930 7.73 -18.43 -63.10
N ASN A 931 7.99 -19.54 -62.42
CA ASN A 931 7.80 -19.71 -60.99
C ASN A 931 9.18 -19.89 -60.34
N ILE A 932 9.46 -19.16 -59.29
CA ILE A 932 10.72 -19.20 -58.53
C ILE A 932 10.37 -19.51 -57.08
N PHE A 933 11.03 -20.53 -56.53
CA PHE A 933 10.91 -20.88 -55.12
C PHE A 933 12.31 -20.91 -54.52
N ARG A 934 12.65 -19.89 -53.74
CA ARG A 934 13.97 -19.68 -53.17
C ARG A 934 13.92 -19.85 -51.66
N GLY A 935 14.75 -20.75 -51.14
CA GLY A 935 15.04 -20.85 -49.72
C GLY A 935 16.38 -20.19 -49.42
N ALA A 936 16.47 -19.46 -48.32
CA ALA A 936 17.66 -18.78 -47.88
C ALA A 936 17.89 -18.95 -46.37
N ILE A 937 19.17 -18.97 -45.99
CA ILE A 937 19.64 -18.88 -44.62
C ILE A 937 20.71 -17.81 -44.60
N GLY A 938 20.55 -16.83 -43.72
CA GLY A 938 21.48 -15.72 -43.62
C GLY A 938 21.75 -15.30 -42.18
N PHE A 939 22.64 -14.32 -42.07
CA PHE A 939 23.03 -13.71 -40.81
C PHE A 939 23.21 -12.20 -40.98
N ASP A 940 22.99 -11.48 -39.89
CA ASP A 940 23.28 -10.05 -39.73
C ASP A 940 23.97 -9.88 -38.37
N TRP A 941 25.28 -9.61 -38.41
CA TRP A 941 26.14 -9.53 -37.24
C TRP A 941 26.78 -8.15 -37.14
N ARG A 942 26.63 -7.52 -36.00
CA ARG A 942 27.32 -6.28 -35.65
C ARG A 942 28.61 -6.66 -34.92
N LEU A 943 29.75 -6.27 -35.49
CA LEU A 943 31.07 -6.63 -34.97
C LEU A 943 31.53 -5.63 -33.90
N ASP A 944 31.28 -4.36 -34.17
CA ASP A 944 31.45 -3.24 -33.26
C ASP A 944 30.39 -2.17 -33.60
N ARG A 945 30.47 -1.02 -32.93
CA ARG A 945 29.57 0.14 -33.14
C ARG A 945 29.58 0.68 -34.56
N ASP A 946 30.70 0.58 -35.26
CA ASP A 946 30.89 1.25 -36.54
C ASP A 946 30.74 0.24 -37.70
N LEU A 947 30.86 -1.07 -37.48
CA LEU A 947 30.89 -2.09 -38.53
C LEU A 947 29.91 -3.24 -38.28
N SER A 948 29.01 -3.44 -39.24
CA SER A 948 28.15 -4.62 -39.35
C SER A 948 28.51 -5.43 -40.60
N ILE A 949 28.40 -6.75 -40.52
CA ILE A 949 28.52 -7.68 -41.64
C ILE A 949 27.23 -8.47 -41.79
N PHE A 950 26.87 -8.78 -43.02
CA PHE A 950 25.71 -9.61 -43.30
C PHE A 950 25.99 -10.54 -44.47
N GLY A 951 25.31 -11.67 -44.49
CA GLY A 951 25.44 -12.64 -45.56
C GLY A 951 24.27 -13.58 -45.63
N GLU A 952 24.13 -14.24 -46.77
CA GLU A 952 23.06 -15.19 -47.06
C GLU A 952 23.60 -16.29 -47.98
N ALA A 953 23.21 -17.53 -47.73
CA ALA A 953 23.27 -18.60 -48.70
C ALA A 953 21.83 -18.94 -49.13
N SER A 954 21.60 -19.09 -50.43
CA SER A 954 20.29 -19.31 -51.01
C SER A 954 20.29 -20.40 -52.08
N MET A 955 19.14 -21.01 -52.30
CA MET A 955 18.92 -22.02 -53.33
C MET A 955 17.56 -21.80 -53.99
N ASP A 956 17.54 -21.66 -55.32
CA ASP A 956 16.32 -21.78 -56.12
C ASP A 956 16.03 -23.27 -56.38
N TYR A 957 14.98 -23.80 -55.76
CA TYR A 957 14.64 -25.23 -55.79
C TYR A 957 14.27 -25.74 -57.18
N HIS A 958 13.64 -24.92 -58.02
CA HIS A 958 13.20 -25.36 -59.35
C HIS A 958 14.28 -25.25 -60.41
N ALA A 959 15.21 -24.32 -60.25
CA ALA A 959 16.27 -24.08 -61.22
C ALA A 959 17.65 -24.58 -60.78
N GLU A 960 17.74 -25.22 -59.60
CA GLU A 960 18.96 -25.77 -58.98
C GLU A 960 20.13 -24.77 -58.94
N ASN A 961 19.83 -23.51 -58.65
CA ASN A 961 20.84 -22.44 -58.66
C ASN A 961 21.21 -22.04 -57.22
N PRO A 962 22.41 -22.38 -56.74
CA PRO A 962 22.92 -21.84 -55.50
C PRO A 962 23.28 -20.36 -55.70
N GLY A 963 22.93 -19.55 -54.70
CA GLY A 963 23.29 -18.16 -54.60
C GLY A 963 23.92 -17.87 -53.24
N PHE A 964 24.75 -16.85 -53.18
CA PHE A 964 25.24 -16.29 -51.93
C PHE A 964 25.29 -14.78 -52.02
N MET A 965 25.03 -14.12 -50.90
CA MET A 965 25.21 -12.70 -50.70
C MET A 965 26.16 -12.48 -49.53
N ALA A 966 27.05 -11.49 -49.66
CA ALA A 966 27.88 -11.02 -48.57
C ALA A 966 28.05 -9.51 -48.68
N GLY A 967 27.98 -8.82 -47.54
CA GLY A 967 28.12 -7.39 -47.48
C GLY A 967 28.52 -6.88 -46.12
N LEU A 968 28.82 -5.59 -46.07
CA LEU A 968 29.15 -4.85 -44.86
C LEU A 968 28.44 -3.51 -44.85
N ARG A 969 28.19 -3.01 -43.64
CA ARG A 969 27.65 -1.68 -43.36
C ARG A 969 28.61 -0.99 -42.40
N TYR A 970 29.08 0.19 -42.77
CA TYR A 970 30.02 1.00 -42.00
C TYR A 970 29.41 2.36 -41.61
N LYS A 971 29.43 2.70 -40.32
CA LYS A 971 28.82 3.88 -39.70
C LYS A 971 29.83 4.66 -38.85
N PRO A 972 30.79 5.37 -39.47
CA PRO A 972 31.86 6.07 -38.74
C PRO A 972 31.38 7.25 -37.88
N THR A 973 30.21 7.82 -38.20
CA THR A 973 29.60 8.96 -37.48
C THR A 973 28.08 8.75 -37.42
N ASP A 974 27.36 9.62 -36.70
CA ASP A 974 25.89 9.58 -36.64
C ASP A 974 25.23 10.00 -37.96
N HIS A 975 26.03 10.61 -38.85
CA HIS A 975 25.54 11.15 -40.11
C HIS A 975 25.77 10.22 -41.30
N LEU A 976 26.89 9.49 -41.35
CA LEU A 976 27.30 8.74 -42.54
C LEU A 976 27.09 7.23 -42.35
N THR A 977 26.35 6.61 -43.27
CA THR A 977 26.28 5.15 -43.42
C THR A 977 26.74 4.75 -44.82
N LEU A 978 27.78 3.92 -44.89
CA LEU A 978 28.25 3.29 -46.12
C LEU A 978 27.81 1.83 -46.14
N THR A 979 27.24 1.35 -47.23
CA THR A 979 26.87 -0.07 -47.39
C THR A 979 27.45 -0.58 -48.70
N GLY A 980 28.02 -1.78 -48.66
CA GLY A 980 28.52 -2.46 -49.85
C GLY A 980 28.22 -3.96 -49.78
N PHE A 981 27.72 -4.53 -50.87
CA PHE A 981 27.48 -5.98 -50.93
C PHE A 981 27.68 -6.54 -52.34
N TYR A 982 27.92 -7.85 -52.38
CA TYR A 982 27.91 -8.66 -53.60
C TYR A 982 26.93 -9.81 -53.45
N ASN A 983 26.09 -10.02 -54.46
CA ASN A 983 25.11 -11.09 -54.55
C ASN A 983 25.36 -11.89 -55.83
N SER A 984 25.76 -13.15 -55.69
CA SER A 984 26.07 -14.04 -56.82
C SER A 984 24.81 -14.57 -57.54
N TYR A 985 23.62 -14.39 -56.95
CA TYR A 985 22.35 -14.67 -57.61
C TYR A 985 21.28 -13.66 -57.18
N THR A 986 21.23 -12.53 -57.89
CA THR A 986 20.22 -11.49 -57.65
C THR A 986 18.94 -11.79 -58.41
N LEU A 987 17.80 -11.43 -57.81
CA LEU A 987 16.50 -11.35 -58.48
C LEU A 987 16.19 -9.91 -58.93
N ASN A 988 17.03 -8.95 -58.55
CA ASN A 988 16.97 -7.55 -58.93
C ASN A 988 17.55 -7.34 -60.34
N MET A 989 16.90 -7.95 -61.34
CA MET A 989 17.25 -7.84 -62.75
C MET A 989 16.02 -7.37 -63.54
N PRO A 990 16.16 -6.89 -64.79
CA PRO A 990 15.02 -6.51 -65.61
C PRO A 990 13.93 -7.62 -65.60
N PRO A 991 12.65 -7.31 -65.33
CA PRO A 991 11.60 -8.33 -65.13
C PRO A 991 11.50 -9.35 -66.27
N LYS A 992 11.72 -8.89 -67.50
CA LYS A 992 11.78 -9.78 -68.66
C LYS A 992 13.02 -10.68 -68.64
N ALA A 993 14.20 -10.19 -68.28
CA ALA A 993 15.38 -11.05 -68.14
C ALA A 993 15.11 -12.21 -67.16
N LEU A 994 14.40 -11.91 -66.07
CA LEU A 994 13.92 -12.92 -65.12
C LEU A 994 12.91 -13.88 -65.77
N LEU A 995 11.89 -13.39 -66.48
CA LEU A 995 10.92 -14.23 -67.20
C LEU A 995 11.57 -15.18 -68.23
N PHE A 996 12.62 -14.72 -68.93
CA PHE A 996 13.37 -15.50 -69.93
C PHE A 996 14.42 -16.46 -69.35
N GLY A 997 14.42 -16.69 -68.04
CA GLY A 997 15.33 -17.69 -67.44
C GLY A 997 16.75 -17.20 -67.21
N LYS A 998 17.07 -15.91 -67.43
CA LYS A 998 18.44 -15.40 -67.27
C LYS A 998 18.82 -15.33 -65.78
N LYS A 999 20.14 -15.36 -65.52
CA LYS A 999 20.73 -15.25 -64.17
C LYS A 999 21.48 -13.93 -64.05
N GLY A 1000 21.46 -13.32 -62.87
CA GLY A 1000 22.13 -12.06 -62.59
C GLY A 1000 23.04 -12.15 -61.37
N GLN A 1001 24.18 -11.47 -61.42
CA GLN A 1001 25.03 -11.17 -60.26
C GLN A 1001 24.98 -9.67 -60.00
N GLU A 1002 24.99 -9.24 -58.75
CA GLU A 1002 24.89 -7.83 -58.36
C GLU A 1002 26.04 -7.43 -57.43
N ALA A 1003 26.64 -6.26 -57.70
CA ALA A 1003 27.48 -5.55 -56.75
C ALA A 1003 26.86 -4.17 -56.50
N ASN A 1004 26.68 -3.82 -55.23
CA ASN A 1004 26.08 -2.56 -54.84
C ASN A 1004 27.00 -1.82 -53.85
N ILE A 1005 27.10 -0.50 -54.02
CA ILE A 1005 27.73 0.41 -53.07
C ILE A 1005 26.79 1.61 -52.90
N SER A 1006 26.46 1.96 -51.67
CA SER A 1006 25.62 3.11 -51.34
C SER A 1006 26.17 3.89 -50.16
N ALA A 1007 25.89 5.20 -50.17
CA ALA A 1007 26.17 6.12 -49.08
C ALA A 1007 24.87 6.86 -48.71
N GLU A 1008 24.53 6.84 -47.42
CA GLU A 1008 23.49 7.68 -46.82
C GLU A 1008 24.17 8.71 -45.94
N TYR A 1009 23.83 9.99 -46.12
CA TYR A 1009 24.19 11.09 -45.24
C TYR A 1009 22.92 11.70 -44.62
N ARG A 1010 22.74 11.49 -43.32
CA ARG A 1010 21.64 12.03 -42.51
C ARG A 1010 22.11 13.33 -41.85
N PHE A 1011 21.69 14.47 -42.39
CA PHE A 1011 21.93 15.76 -41.73
C PHE A 1011 21.08 15.86 -40.46
N SER A 1012 19.81 15.45 -40.54
CA SER A 1012 18.85 15.36 -39.44
C SER A 1012 17.71 14.42 -39.84
N GLU A 1013 16.71 14.24 -38.98
CA GLU A 1013 15.42 13.60 -39.30
C GLU A 1013 14.74 14.27 -40.51
N ASP A 1014 14.97 15.57 -40.72
CA ASP A 1014 14.37 16.34 -41.80
C ASP A 1014 15.12 16.24 -43.12
N LEU A 1015 16.44 16.00 -43.15
CA LEU A 1015 17.19 16.00 -44.40
C LEU A 1015 18.11 14.78 -44.49
N ILE A 1016 17.77 13.89 -45.43
CA ILE A 1016 18.52 12.66 -45.70
C ILE A 1016 18.89 12.64 -47.18
N VAL A 1017 20.18 12.47 -47.46
CA VAL A 1017 20.72 12.35 -48.82
C VAL A 1017 21.27 10.95 -49.04
N ASN A 1018 20.83 10.29 -50.10
CA ASN A 1018 21.26 8.96 -50.49
C ASN A 1018 21.92 9.02 -51.87
N ALA A 1019 23.02 8.30 -52.05
CA ALA A 1019 23.63 8.05 -53.34
C ALA A 1019 24.02 6.57 -53.43
N GLY A 1020 23.83 5.96 -54.60
CA GLY A 1020 24.04 4.54 -54.81
C GLY A 1020 24.55 4.22 -56.21
N PHE A 1021 25.33 3.17 -56.30
CA PHE A 1021 25.82 2.57 -57.53
C PHE A 1021 25.60 1.06 -57.48
N SER A 1022 24.87 0.52 -58.45
CA SER A 1022 24.64 -0.91 -58.61
C SER A 1022 25.13 -1.38 -59.98
N ASN A 1023 25.83 -2.50 -60.02
CA ASN A 1023 26.25 -3.21 -61.22
C ASN A 1023 25.60 -4.58 -61.22
N VAL A 1024 24.78 -4.87 -62.23
CA VAL A 1024 24.16 -6.18 -62.43
C VAL A 1024 24.70 -6.83 -63.71
N TRP A 1025 25.44 -7.92 -63.55
CA TRP A 1025 25.93 -8.75 -64.66
C TRP A 1025 24.92 -9.86 -64.98
N VAL A 1026 24.30 -9.79 -66.16
CA VAL A 1026 23.31 -10.75 -66.63
C VAL A 1026 24.00 -11.83 -67.48
N SER A 1027 23.54 -13.07 -67.36
CA SER A 1027 24.10 -14.25 -68.03
C SER A 1027 24.06 -14.22 -69.56
N ASP A 1028 23.31 -13.28 -70.15
CA ASP A 1028 23.27 -13.05 -71.60
C ASP A 1028 24.38 -12.10 -72.08
N GLY A 1029 25.26 -11.65 -71.19
CA GLY A 1029 26.35 -10.70 -71.44
C GLY A 1029 25.94 -9.23 -71.27
N ASN A 1030 24.69 -8.93 -70.90
CA ASN A 1030 24.30 -7.57 -70.57
C ASN A 1030 24.86 -7.16 -69.20
N LEU A 1031 25.51 -5.99 -69.15
CA LEU A 1031 25.90 -5.32 -67.92
C LEU A 1031 24.96 -4.12 -67.73
N ASN A 1032 24.18 -4.17 -66.66
CA ASN A 1032 23.26 -3.12 -66.25
C ASN A 1032 23.90 -2.32 -65.11
N GLN A 1033 24.22 -1.05 -65.36
CA GLN A 1033 24.83 -0.18 -64.35
C GLN A 1033 23.84 0.91 -63.98
N THR A 1034 23.52 1.03 -62.70
CA THR A 1034 22.54 2.00 -62.20
C THR A 1034 23.19 2.94 -61.20
N TYR A 1035 23.11 4.24 -61.48
CA TYR A 1035 23.45 5.32 -60.56
C TYR A 1035 22.15 5.89 -60.00
N SER A 1036 21.98 5.88 -58.69
CA SER A 1036 20.78 6.38 -58.01
C SER A 1036 21.14 7.45 -57.00
N TRP A 1037 20.26 8.43 -56.83
CA TRP A 1037 20.35 9.42 -55.77
C TRP A 1037 18.97 9.82 -55.29
N LYS A 1038 18.85 10.19 -54.02
CA LYS A 1038 17.62 10.69 -53.41
C LYS A 1038 17.95 11.77 -52.38
N ILE A 1039 17.24 12.88 -52.44
CA ILE A 1039 17.25 13.95 -51.42
C ILE A 1039 15.85 13.97 -50.83
N ASP A 1040 15.72 13.64 -49.54
CA ASP A 1040 14.46 13.59 -48.80
C ASP A 1040 14.43 14.75 -47.81
N LYS A 1041 13.47 15.68 -47.97
CA LYS A 1041 13.33 16.85 -47.09
C LYS A 1041 11.96 16.90 -46.42
N GLY A 1042 11.95 16.89 -45.09
CA GLY A 1042 10.82 17.30 -44.25
C GLY A 1042 10.58 18.80 -44.34
N LEU A 1043 9.34 19.18 -44.64
CA LEU A 1043 8.91 20.57 -44.77
C LEU A 1043 8.01 21.01 -43.61
N TYR A 1044 7.26 20.07 -43.04
CA TYR A 1044 6.39 20.31 -41.90
C TYR A 1044 6.19 19.00 -41.14
N SER A 1045 6.22 19.07 -39.80
CA SER A 1045 5.94 17.95 -38.92
C SER A 1045 5.10 18.43 -37.74
N SER A 1046 4.07 17.65 -37.40
CA SER A 1046 3.26 17.77 -36.18
C SER A 1046 2.86 16.37 -35.72
N ALA A 1047 2.18 16.27 -34.57
CA ALA A 1047 1.70 14.99 -34.04
C ALA A 1047 0.82 14.23 -35.05
N TYR A 1048 0.00 14.93 -35.84
CA TYR A 1048 -0.96 14.30 -36.73
C TYR A 1048 -0.55 14.33 -38.20
N TRP A 1049 0.18 15.36 -38.63
CA TRP A 1049 0.46 15.61 -40.04
C TRP A 1049 1.95 15.78 -40.29
N LYS A 1050 2.49 15.01 -41.23
CA LYS A 1050 3.86 15.21 -41.72
C LYS A 1050 3.85 15.40 -43.22
N PHE A 1051 4.61 16.38 -43.68
CA PHE A 1051 4.77 16.68 -45.09
C PHE A 1051 6.24 16.63 -45.49
N ARG A 1052 6.53 15.75 -46.43
CA ARG A 1052 7.87 15.53 -46.97
C ARG A 1052 7.87 15.69 -48.48
N VAL A 1053 8.99 16.14 -49.01
CA VAL A 1053 9.23 16.17 -50.46
C VAL A 1053 10.56 15.51 -50.71
N ALA A 1054 10.54 14.43 -51.51
CA ALA A 1054 11.74 13.82 -52.01
C ALA A 1054 11.98 14.20 -53.49
N LEU A 1055 13.23 14.43 -53.84
CA LEU A 1055 13.70 14.43 -55.22
C LEU A 1055 14.58 13.20 -55.40
N GLU A 1056 14.16 12.26 -56.23
CA GLU A 1056 14.90 11.04 -56.50
C GLU A 1056 15.17 10.88 -57.99
N GLY A 1057 16.35 10.37 -58.32
CA GLY A 1057 16.77 10.18 -59.69
C GLY A 1057 17.59 8.92 -59.85
N SER A 1058 17.43 8.28 -61.01
CA SER A 1058 18.25 7.14 -61.41
C SER A 1058 18.66 7.25 -62.86
N THR A 1059 19.88 6.82 -63.17
CA THR A 1059 20.36 6.64 -64.54
C THR A 1059 20.92 5.25 -64.68
N THR A 1060 20.37 4.50 -65.62
CA THR A 1060 20.77 3.11 -65.89
C THR A 1060 21.33 3.00 -67.29
N THR A 1061 22.45 2.30 -67.45
CA THR A 1061 23.09 1.98 -68.73
C THR A 1061 23.08 0.47 -68.97
N ASN A 1062 22.93 0.05 -70.22
CA ASN A 1062 22.98 -1.37 -70.62
C ASN A 1062 24.02 -1.54 -71.73
N THR A 1063 24.91 -2.52 -71.60
CA THR A 1063 25.92 -2.83 -72.63
C THR A 1063 25.32 -3.58 -73.82
N LYS A 1064 24.30 -4.42 -73.60
CA LYS A 1064 23.63 -5.22 -74.64
C LYS A 1064 22.24 -4.66 -74.97
N TYR A 1065 22.20 -3.66 -75.85
CA TYR A 1065 20.98 -2.89 -76.14
C TYR A 1065 20.35 -3.14 -77.53
N ARG A 1066 21.03 -3.86 -78.43
CA ARG A 1066 20.51 -4.24 -79.76
C ARG A 1066 20.25 -5.74 -79.92
N ASP A 1067 21.01 -6.57 -79.20
CA ASP A 1067 21.00 -8.04 -79.31
C ASP A 1067 20.45 -8.73 -78.04
N SER A 1068 19.59 -8.03 -77.29
CA SER A 1068 18.92 -8.59 -76.10
C SER A 1068 17.60 -9.25 -76.48
N GLU A 1069 17.26 -10.36 -75.82
CA GLU A 1069 15.96 -11.04 -75.95
C GLU A 1069 14.81 -10.26 -75.28
N TYR A 1070 15.14 -9.19 -74.56
CA TYR A 1070 14.19 -8.33 -73.87
C TYR A 1070 14.51 -6.85 -74.08
N TYR A 1071 13.54 -5.99 -73.75
CA TYR A 1071 13.68 -4.55 -73.85
C TYR A 1071 14.78 -4.03 -72.90
N ALA A 1072 15.92 -3.60 -73.47
CA ALA A 1072 17.08 -3.11 -72.73
C ALA A 1072 17.65 -1.85 -73.42
N PRO A 1073 17.17 -0.63 -73.07
CA PRO A 1073 17.65 0.59 -73.71
C PRO A 1073 19.11 0.89 -73.36
N LYS A 1074 19.87 1.49 -74.28
CA LYS A 1074 21.31 1.78 -74.09
C LYS A 1074 21.57 2.58 -72.82
N TYR A 1075 20.74 3.59 -72.58
CA TYR A 1075 20.62 4.22 -71.28
C TYR A 1075 19.23 4.83 -71.12
N TYR A 1076 18.79 4.96 -69.87
CA TYR A 1076 17.63 5.75 -69.49
C TYR A 1076 17.85 6.46 -68.17
N THR A 1077 17.21 7.61 -68.02
CA THR A 1077 17.25 8.44 -66.81
C THR A 1077 15.83 8.75 -66.39
N SER A 1078 15.53 8.49 -65.12
CA SER A 1078 14.26 8.81 -64.49
C SER A 1078 14.50 9.77 -63.34
N ILE A 1079 13.74 10.86 -63.28
CA ILE A 1079 13.71 11.75 -62.11
C ILE A 1079 12.26 11.83 -61.63
N TYR A 1080 12.05 11.77 -60.32
CA TYR A 1080 10.78 11.95 -59.65
C TYR A 1080 10.87 13.04 -58.60
N LEU A 1081 9.91 13.95 -58.62
CA LEU A 1081 9.50 14.74 -57.47
C LEU A 1081 8.39 13.96 -56.75
N VAL A 1082 8.59 13.68 -55.47
CA VAL A 1082 7.72 12.84 -54.65
C VAL A 1082 7.30 13.60 -53.39
N PRO A 1083 6.27 14.47 -53.45
CA PRO A 1083 5.55 14.87 -52.26
C PRO A 1083 4.91 13.66 -51.57
N MET A 1084 5.02 13.67 -50.24
CA MET A 1084 4.49 12.66 -49.33
C MET A 1084 3.75 13.36 -48.20
N VAL A 1085 2.56 12.88 -47.90
CA VAL A 1085 1.80 13.27 -46.72
C VAL A 1085 1.56 12.05 -45.85
N GLU A 1086 1.83 12.19 -44.56
CA GLU A 1086 1.53 11.21 -43.53
C GLU A 1086 0.45 11.79 -42.60
N HIS A 1087 -0.55 10.97 -42.27
CA HIS A 1087 -1.61 11.30 -41.33
C HIS A 1087 -1.75 10.23 -40.25
N LEU A 1088 -1.63 10.62 -38.99
CA LEU A 1088 -1.89 9.78 -37.83
C LEU A 1088 -3.38 9.86 -37.45
N TRP A 1089 -4.13 8.79 -37.72
CA TRP A 1089 -5.57 8.73 -37.41
C TRP A 1089 -5.86 8.45 -35.94
N TYR A 1090 -5.01 7.64 -35.33
CA TYR A 1090 -5.21 7.16 -33.97
C TYR A 1090 -3.86 6.80 -33.37
N ARG A 1091 -3.64 7.20 -32.11
CA ARG A 1091 -2.54 6.71 -31.28
C ARG A 1091 -2.99 6.66 -29.84
N ARG A 1092 -2.79 5.51 -29.20
CA ARG A 1092 -2.99 5.35 -27.75
C ARG A 1092 -2.05 4.26 -27.26
N TYR A 1093 -1.05 4.65 -26.49
CA TYR A 1093 0.04 3.77 -26.05
C TYR A 1093 0.71 3.04 -27.22
N GLU A 1094 0.64 1.71 -27.28
CA GLU A 1094 1.27 0.88 -28.33
C GLU A 1094 0.43 0.75 -29.61
N THR A 1095 -0.83 1.21 -29.59
CA THR A 1095 -1.73 1.09 -30.73
C THR A 1095 -1.73 2.38 -31.55
N SER A 1096 -1.43 2.30 -32.85
CA SER A 1096 -1.57 3.41 -33.78
C SER A 1096 -1.99 3.00 -35.18
N ILE A 1097 -2.63 3.94 -35.88
CA ILE A 1097 -3.07 3.79 -37.28
C ILE A 1097 -2.58 5.01 -38.04
N THR A 1098 -1.74 4.78 -39.05
CA THR A 1098 -1.10 5.84 -39.83
C THR A 1098 -1.29 5.59 -41.31
N ASP A 1099 -1.66 6.62 -42.07
CA ASP A 1099 -1.74 6.56 -43.51
C ASP A 1099 -0.63 7.38 -44.14
N ARG A 1100 -0.10 6.91 -45.27
CA ARG A 1100 0.87 7.65 -46.08
C ARG A 1100 0.44 7.66 -47.53
N MET A 1101 0.46 8.85 -48.13
CA MET A 1101 0.21 9.04 -49.56
C MET A 1101 1.45 9.65 -50.22
N PHE A 1102 1.86 9.08 -51.35
CA PHE A 1102 3.00 9.52 -52.14
C PHE A 1102 2.55 9.78 -53.57
N ILE A 1103 2.93 10.92 -54.13
CA ILE A 1103 2.65 11.26 -55.52
C ILE A 1103 3.99 11.45 -56.22
N GLY A 1104 4.43 10.46 -56.99
CA GLY A 1104 5.63 10.59 -57.81
C GLY A 1104 5.29 11.18 -59.17
N ILE A 1105 5.94 12.26 -59.56
CA ILE A 1105 5.81 12.86 -60.89
C ILE A 1105 7.18 13.23 -61.45
N GLY A 1106 7.41 13.02 -62.73
CA GLY A 1106 8.62 13.56 -63.33
C GLY A 1106 8.93 13.10 -64.75
N PRO A 1107 10.08 13.56 -65.28
CA PRO A 1107 10.55 13.23 -66.61
C PRO A 1107 11.29 11.89 -66.67
N HIS A 1108 11.19 11.25 -67.83
CA HIS A 1108 11.91 10.07 -68.23
C HIS A 1108 12.60 10.32 -69.58
N TRP A 1109 13.92 10.16 -69.63
CA TRP A 1109 14.72 10.24 -70.84
C TRP A 1109 15.25 8.87 -71.21
N GLU A 1110 15.11 8.51 -72.47
CA GLU A 1110 15.56 7.22 -72.97
C GLU A 1110 16.30 7.40 -74.29
N LYS A 1111 17.40 6.65 -74.50
CA LYS A 1111 18.18 6.79 -75.72
C LYS A 1111 17.40 6.31 -76.95
N GLY A 1112 17.04 7.25 -77.82
CA GLY A 1112 16.30 6.98 -79.05
C GLY A 1112 14.84 7.44 -79.00
N PHE A 1113 14.40 8.01 -77.86
CA PHE A 1113 13.06 8.55 -77.67
C PHE A 1113 13.12 9.99 -77.13
N ASN A 1114 12.05 10.75 -77.36
CA ASN A 1114 11.87 12.07 -76.73
C ASN A 1114 11.63 11.91 -75.23
N CYS A 1115 11.93 12.96 -74.45
CA CYS A 1115 11.57 13.01 -73.04
C CYS A 1115 10.05 12.81 -72.85
N LYS A 1116 9.66 11.93 -71.93
CA LYS A 1116 8.27 11.60 -71.61
C LYS A 1116 7.99 11.82 -70.14
N SER A 1117 6.73 12.09 -69.81
CA SER A 1117 6.27 12.13 -68.41
C SER A 1117 5.96 10.74 -67.88
N GLN A 1118 6.28 10.52 -66.60
CA GLN A 1118 5.93 9.36 -65.79
C GLN A 1118 5.35 9.83 -64.46
N TYR A 1119 4.50 9.00 -63.86
CA TYR A 1119 3.87 9.32 -62.58
C TYR A 1119 3.38 8.08 -61.86
N TYR A 1120 3.25 8.15 -60.54
CA TYR A 1120 2.55 7.15 -59.73
C TYR A 1120 1.89 7.80 -58.52
N LEU A 1121 0.82 7.16 -58.04
CA LEU A 1121 0.20 7.37 -56.76
C LEU A 1121 0.44 6.11 -55.92
N ARG A 1122 0.96 6.27 -54.71
CA ARG A 1122 1.06 5.20 -53.72
C ARG A 1122 0.31 5.61 -52.47
N TYR A 1123 -0.49 4.70 -51.94
CA TYR A 1123 -1.17 4.88 -50.66
C TYR A 1123 -0.93 3.63 -49.82
N GLU A 1124 -0.54 3.82 -48.56
CA GLU A 1124 -0.38 2.74 -47.60
C GLU A 1124 -0.95 3.13 -46.25
N GLN A 1125 -1.38 2.11 -45.52
CA GLN A 1125 -1.86 2.21 -44.16
C GLN A 1125 -1.07 1.25 -43.29
N GLU A 1126 -0.53 1.79 -42.20
CA GLU A 1126 0.26 1.08 -41.20
C GLU A 1126 -0.55 0.97 -39.90
N TYR A 1127 -0.64 -0.26 -39.41
CA TYR A 1127 -1.30 -0.62 -38.16
C TYR A 1127 -0.26 -1.15 -37.18
N HIS A 1128 0.00 -0.41 -36.11
CA HIS A 1128 0.63 -0.96 -34.91
C HIS A 1128 -0.47 -1.30 -33.92
N LEU A 1129 -0.66 -2.57 -33.58
CA LEU A 1129 -1.72 -2.97 -32.65
C LEU A 1129 -1.17 -3.18 -31.23
N THR A 1130 0.05 -3.71 -31.13
CA THR A 1130 0.77 -3.95 -29.88
C THR A 1130 2.26 -3.71 -30.10
N ASP A 1131 3.06 -3.77 -29.03
CA ASP A 1131 4.52 -3.70 -29.10
C ASP A 1131 5.19 -4.90 -29.82
N TYR A 1132 4.43 -5.96 -30.12
CA TYR A 1132 4.92 -7.17 -30.80
C TYR A 1132 4.18 -7.52 -32.10
N PHE A 1133 3.12 -6.81 -32.49
CA PHE A 1133 2.33 -7.15 -33.67
C PHE A 1133 1.84 -5.91 -34.43
N GLY A 1134 2.05 -5.91 -35.74
CA GLY A 1134 1.58 -4.88 -36.65
C GLY A 1134 1.58 -5.35 -38.10
N PHE A 1135 0.93 -4.57 -38.97
CA PHE A 1135 0.93 -4.83 -40.41
C PHE A 1135 0.77 -3.55 -41.22
N ILE A 1136 1.27 -3.58 -42.45
CA ILE A 1136 1.15 -2.53 -43.45
C ILE A 1136 0.38 -3.11 -44.63
N VAL A 1137 -0.54 -2.34 -45.20
CA VAL A 1137 -1.21 -2.66 -46.46
C VAL A 1137 -1.18 -1.44 -47.37
N GLY A 1138 -0.85 -1.62 -48.63
CA GLY A 1138 -0.75 -0.52 -49.55
C GLY A 1138 -0.97 -0.89 -51.01
N GLY A 1139 -1.14 0.13 -51.82
CA GLY A 1139 -1.27 0.02 -53.26
C GLY A 1139 -0.49 1.12 -53.97
N LYS A 1140 0.07 0.77 -55.13
CA LYS A 1140 0.73 1.72 -56.05
C LYS A 1140 0.06 1.61 -57.39
N ALA A 1141 -0.31 2.72 -58.01
CA ALA A 1141 -0.83 2.77 -59.37
C ALA A 1141 -0.20 3.93 -60.13
N GLY A 1142 0.16 3.73 -61.39
CA GLY A 1142 0.91 4.72 -62.13
C GLY A 1142 1.15 4.37 -63.57
N LYS A 1143 1.96 5.21 -64.21
CA LYS A 1143 2.35 5.08 -65.60
C LYS A 1143 3.86 5.14 -65.67
N GLU A 1144 4.45 3.97 -65.82
CA GLU A 1144 5.88 3.77 -66.01
C GLU A 1144 6.17 3.70 -67.52
N ARG A 1145 7.42 3.99 -67.93
CA ARG A 1145 7.80 4.16 -69.33
C ARG A 1145 8.77 3.08 -69.78
N TYR A 1146 8.43 2.46 -70.92
CA TYR A 1146 9.24 1.47 -71.61
C TYR A 1146 9.19 1.75 -73.12
N GLY A 1147 10.16 2.49 -73.65
CA GLY A 1147 10.23 2.81 -75.08
C GLY A 1147 9.06 3.63 -75.62
N SER A 1148 8.40 3.12 -76.67
CA SER A 1148 7.17 3.72 -77.21
C SER A 1148 5.98 3.54 -76.26
N ASP A 1149 5.96 2.45 -75.52
CA ASP A 1149 4.83 2.00 -74.73
C ASP A 1149 4.81 2.67 -73.35
N SER A 1150 3.62 2.67 -72.77
CA SER A 1150 3.42 3.24 -71.45
C SER A 1150 2.24 2.59 -70.77
N PRO A 1151 2.43 1.34 -70.30
CA PRO A 1151 1.40 0.63 -69.60
C PRO A 1151 1.00 1.40 -68.35
N PHE A 1152 -0.29 1.42 -68.07
CA PHE A 1152 -0.77 1.73 -66.75
C PHE A 1152 -0.47 0.51 -65.88
N SER A 1153 0.30 0.69 -64.82
CA SER A 1153 0.62 -0.36 -63.86
C SER A 1153 -0.08 -0.11 -62.54
N TRP A 1154 -0.46 -1.19 -61.86
CA TRP A 1154 -0.93 -1.12 -60.49
C TRP A 1154 -0.49 -2.35 -59.71
N GLY A 1155 -0.38 -2.21 -58.40
CA GLY A 1155 -0.02 -3.30 -57.52
C GLY A 1155 -0.51 -3.07 -56.10
N LEU A 1156 -0.63 -4.18 -55.37
CA LEU A 1156 -0.98 -4.24 -53.95
C LEU A 1156 0.15 -4.92 -53.21
N TYR A 1157 0.39 -4.50 -51.97
CA TYR A 1157 1.34 -5.15 -51.08
C TYR A 1157 0.82 -5.16 -49.66
N SER A 1158 1.30 -6.12 -48.89
CA SER A 1158 1.10 -6.18 -47.46
C SER A 1158 2.34 -6.70 -46.76
N THR A 1159 2.66 -6.16 -45.59
CA THR A 1159 3.72 -6.65 -44.72
C THR A 1159 3.11 -6.92 -43.35
N LEU A 1160 3.26 -8.13 -42.82
CA LEU A 1160 2.88 -8.47 -41.45
C LEU A 1160 4.14 -8.73 -40.63
N THR A 1161 4.22 -8.13 -39.44
CA THR A 1161 5.35 -8.31 -38.52
C THR A 1161 4.84 -8.81 -37.17
N TRP A 1162 5.38 -9.94 -36.71
CA TRP A 1162 5.04 -10.53 -35.42
C TRP A 1162 6.29 -10.95 -34.64
N LYS A 1163 6.43 -10.45 -33.40
CA LYS A 1163 7.50 -10.79 -32.47
C LYS A 1163 6.98 -11.76 -31.39
N PHE A 1164 7.68 -12.87 -31.12
CA PHE A 1164 7.24 -13.89 -30.15
C PHE A 1164 8.37 -14.56 -29.36
#